data_AF-A0A086D8H6-F1
#
_entry.id   AF-A0A086D8H6-F1
#
_cell.length_a   1.000
_cell.length_b   1.000
_cell.length_c   1.000
_cell.angle_alpha   90.00
_cell.angle_beta   90.00
_cell.angle_gamma   90.00
#
_symmetry.space_group_name_H-M   'P 1'
#
loop_
_entity.id
_entity.type
_entity.pdbx_description
1 polymer ?
#
loop_
_entity_poly.entity_id
_entity_poly.type
_entity_poly.pdbx_seq_one_letter_code
_entity_poly.pdbx_strand_id
1 'polypeptide(L)'
;MKRFKIAYLKYAFFKYQPYILGLLFFAAIFLVWRLGVALGFSSLASLLSGIVLFLLASALYVLLLYRGVGQKRNLEHLLMEDADAAVLEASPQDREEISLLRERLLKTIERLKQSGKRKGQRGNDALYALPWYMIVGQPAAGKSTMVYESGLNFPFAERENARVAGMGGTRHCDWFFSSDAILLDTAGRYMNSEEEVGKWKGFLALLKSHRRHCPLNGLIVAVNISDVVQASDTQRNNLARRLRERIQEAREQLEARLPIYLVFTKCDLIEGFTTFFERLDPQHRSDVLGHTFPHQQPSDVNWGQQFDSALQALCHHWLQVGDDEIVQRDVVDTRRDVAAFRFPLELAALRDSLTRFVDALTNANPYQSAPLLRGFYFVSALQEGDAIEGEHASRVGCHFALAKPGQLSEERVNHAFFIGNLFRQVIIADRHLAGLYSTDVRGKRRKLRWGLAAAALGIFACTLWITSAVRNHGEIEAMSHTFAEAATADDQQTTQYARWHSIDALRDWGSHYYQREHGDGVPWSMGWGLYQGDAIEPAIRERYFDRLRTVMLEPVEQNLTRSLFSLTTIGVYKRTTDELHAVDGPDTVAPYARPRDNTAESLAKFGRNTLDTYLMLSDMERADIDSEALRNRLPAFWYPAIQQRTGAKIDEDRSDYRYAGRQIDFYSQQIHEPDVPRITSNAFLVSSSRNYIDSLLEQTLTSTETIVLESDTLFAFGRGDYAGLQQAGQKELDELAQRLLNTQDLGQILITGHADPIGNEAVNQQLSLQRAMTVRQYLVGKGVPAGLIEAKGAGSERPLVTCDPNQPRAQLIECLAPNRRVEIEVKKQQ
;
A
#
# COMPACT_ATOMS: atom_id res chain seq x y z
N MET A 1 20.05 5.60 48.62
CA MET A 1 20.13 5.08 47.23
C MET A 1 19.04 4.06 46.85
N LYS A 2 18.72 3.04 47.66
CA LYS A 2 17.69 2.03 47.30
C LYS A 2 16.26 2.60 47.11
N ARG A 3 15.84 3.59 47.91
CA ARG A 3 14.52 4.26 47.76
C ARG A 3 14.40 5.10 46.47
N PHE A 4 15.50 5.70 46.02
CA PHE A 4 15.55 6.51 44.80
C PHE A 4 15.39 5.66 43.52
N LYS A 5 15.99 4.46 43.49
CA LYS A 5 15.82 3.51 42.38
C LYS A 5 14.38 2.99 42.26
N ILE A 6 13.68 2.79 43.38
CA ILE A 6 12.28 2.33 43.39
C ILE A 6 11.33 3.44 42.93
N ALA A 7 11.58 4.70 43.32
CA ALA A 7 10.81 5.85 42.85
C ALA A 7 11.01 6.11 41.35
N TYR A 8 12.25 5.99 40.85
CA TYR A 8 12.56 6.10 39.42
C TYR A 8 11.93 4.95 38.60
N LEU A 9 11.93 3.71 39.12
CA LEU A 9 11.24 2.59 38.49
C LEU A 9 9.72 2.81 38.45
N LYS A 10 9.12 3.32 39.53
CA LYS A 10 7.68 3.67 39.55
C LYS A 10 7.35 4.80 38.57
N TYR A 11 8.20 5.83 38.48
CA TYR A 11 8.05 6.93 37.54
C TYR A 11 8.17 6.47 36.08
N ALA A 12 9.19 5.65 35.76
CA ALA A 12 9.34 5.04 34.44
C ALA A 12 8.15 4.12 34.12
N PHE A 13 7.68 3.33 35.09
CA PHE A 13 6.53 2.45 34.93
C PHE A 13 5.23 3.22 34.67
N PHE A 14 4.99 4.34 35.35
CA PHE A 14 3.81 5.19 35.11
C PHE A 14 3.91 6.00 33.81
N LYS A 15 5.10 6.55 33.49
CA LYS A 15 5.35 7.32 32.26
C LYS A 15 5.24 6.45 31.00
N TYR A 16 5.73 5.21 31.08
CA TYR A 16 5.67 4.24 30.00
C TYR A 16 4.54 3.22 30.18
N GLN A 17 3.61 3.44 31.11
CA GLN A 17 2.48 2.54 31.38
C GLN A 17 1.75 2.11 30.09
N PRO A 18 1.40 2.98 29.13
CA PRO A 18 0.74 2.54 27.90
C PRO A 18 1.63 1.66 27.00
N TYR A 19 2.96 1.88 27.01
CA TYR A 19 3.91 1.09 26.24
C TYR A 19 4.23 -0.24 26.90
N ILE A 20 4.34 -0.28 28.23
CA ILE A 20 4.53 -1.49 29.02
C ILE A 20 3.26 -2.35 28.97
N LEU A 21 2.08 -1.75 29.05
CA LEU A 21 0.82 -2.45 28.80
C LEU A 21 0.75 -2.97 27.37
N GLY A 22 1.19 -2.19 26.38
CA GLY A 22 1.26 -2.60 24.98
C GLY A 22 2.21 -3.78 24.74
N LEU A 23 3.35 -3.80 25.43
CA LEU A 23 4.34 -4.87 25.33
C LEU A 23 3.88 -6.14 26.07
N LEU A 24 3.25 -5.99 27.24
CA LEU A 24 2.56 -7.08 27.94
C LEU A 24 1.36 -7.61 27.14
N PHE A 25 0.66 -6.75 26.40
CA PHE A 25 -0.44 -7.11 25.51
C PHE A 25 0.07 -7.89 24.29
N PHE A 26 1.16 -7.45 23.67
CA PHE A 26 1.82 -8.17 22.59
C PHE A 26 2.34 -9.53 23.08
N ALA A 27 2.95 -9.58 24.26
CA ALA A 27 3.38 -10.84 24.89
C ALA A 27 2.21 -11.77 25.25
N ALA A 28 1.07 -11.22 25.67
CA ALA A 28 -0.14 -11.99 25.98
C ALA A 28 -0.74 -12.64 24.73
N ILE A 29 -0.66 -12.01 23.55
CA ILE A 29 -1.09 -12.62 22.27
C ILE A 29 -0.28 -13.88 21.97
N PHE A 30 1.05 -13.82 22.11
CA PHE A 30 1.93 -14.97 21.92
C PHE A 30 1.70 -16.07 22.98
N LEU A 31 1.39 -15.67 24.21
CA LEU A 31 1.13 -16.60 25.31
C LEU A 31 -0.21 -17.31 25.12
N VAL A 32 -1.26 -16.60 24.71
CA VAL A 32 -2.57 -17.17 24.36
C VAL A 32 -2.47 -18.09 23.14
N TRP A 33 -1.70 -17.71 22.11
CA TRP A 33 -1.43 -18.58 20.96
C TRP A 33 -0.73 -19.88 21.41
N ARG A 34 0.32 -19.78 22.23
CA ARG A 34 1.06 -20.94 22.76
C ARG A 34 0.21 -21.81 23.69
N LEU A 35 -0.66 -21.22 24.52
CA LEU A 35 -1.57 -21.95 25.41
C LEU A 35 -2.68 -22.65 24.62
N GLY A 36 -3.19 -22.02 23.57
CA GLY A 36 -4.20 -22.59 22.66
C GLY A 36 -3.67 -23.81 21.91
N VAL A 37 -2.43 -23.76 21.43
CA VAL A 37 -1.73 -24.91 20.84
C VAL A 37 -1.50 -26.03 21.87
N ALA A 38 -1.14 -25.68 23.12
CA ALA A 38 -0.89 -26.66 24.18
C ALA A 38 -2.15 -27.36 24.71
N LEU A 39 -3.33 -26.71 24.64
CA LEU A 39 -4.61 -27.25 25.09
C LEU A 39 -5.36 -28.04 24.00
N GLY A 40 -4.74 -28.28 22.83
CA GLY A 40 -5.31 -29.11 21.78
C GLY A 40 -6.41 -28.45 20.94
N PHE A 41 -6.52 -27.12 20.98
CA PHE A 41 -7.40 -26.38 20.07
C PHE A 41 -6.78 -26.33 18.66
N SER A 42 -6.88 -27.43 17.92
CA SER A 42 -6.33 -27.59 16.57
C SER A 42 -7.13 -26.87 15.48
N SER A 43 -8.33 -26.37 15.79
CA SER A 43 -9.13 -25.61 14.82
C SER A 43 -8.70 -24.13 14.79
N LEU A 44 -8.27 -23.68 13.62
CA LEU A 44 -7.93 -22.27 13.34
C LEU A 44 -9.07 -21.31 13.74
N ALA A 45 -10.33 -21.77 13.66
CA ALA A 45 -11.53 -21.03 14.01
C ALA A 45 -11.62 -20.68 15.51
N SER A 46 -11.27 -21.60 16.42
CA SER A 46 -11.30 -21.32 17.86
C SER A 46 -10.22 -20.32 18.26
N LEU A 47 -9.04 -20.40 17.62
CA LEU A 47 -7.92 -19.49 17.88
C LEU A 47 -8.22 -18.08 17.35
N LEU A 48 -8.79 -17.97 16.14
CA LEU A 48 -9.23 -16.70 15.56
C LEU A 48 -10.38 -16.06 16.35
N SER A 49 -11.34 -16.85 16.82
CA SER A 49 -12.44 -16.33 17.64
C SER A 49 -11.94 -15.76 18.98
N GLY A 50 -10.94 -16.40 19.60
CA GLY A 50 -10.26 -15.91 20.80
C GLY A 50 -9.52 -14.59 20.57
N ILE A 51 -8.81 -14.44 19.45
CA ILE A 51 -8.11 -13.19 19.10
C ILE A 51 -9.10 -12.05 18.85
N VAL A 52 -10.20 -12.30 18.12
CA VAL A 52 -11.23 -11.28 17.84
C VAL A 52 -11.95 -10.85 19.12
N LEU A 53 -12.34 -11.80 19.98
CA LEU A 53 -12.97 -11.50 21.26
C LEU A 53 -12.03 -10.70 22.17
N PHE A 54 -10.74 -11.03 22.16
CA PHE A 54 -9.72 -10.32 22.92
C PHE A 54 -9.45 -8.91 22.38
N LEU A 55 -9.43 -8.72 21.05
CA LEU A 55 -9.34 -7.39 20.42
C LEU A 55 -10.56 -6.52 20.73
N LEU A 56 -11.77 -7.10 20.70
CA LEU A 56 -13.00 -6.39 21.09
C LEU A 56 -13.01 -6.05 22.58
N ALA A 57 -12.60 -6.97 23.45
CA ALA A 57 -12.50 -6.73 24.89
C ALA A 57 -11.42 -5.70 25.23
N SER A 58 -10.29 -5.70 24.51
CA SER A 58 -9.23 -4.71 24.65
C SER A 58 -9.65 -3.34 24.15
N ALA A 59 -10.33 -3.27 22.99
CA ALA A 59 -10.91 -2.03 22.49
C ALA A 59 -11.96 -1.46 23.45
N LEU A 60 -12.81 -2.32 24.03
CA LEU A 60 -13.78 -1.95 25.06
C LEU A 60 -13.09 -1.48 26.34
N TYR A 61 -12.03 -2.15 26.79
CA TYR A 61 -11.25 -1.79 27.98
C TYR A 61 -10.50 -0.46 27.81
N VAL A 62 -9.89 -0.22 26.65
CA VAL A 62 -9.28 1.07 26.30
C VAL A 62 -10.34 2.17 26.24
N LEU A 63 -11.51 1.88 25.65
CA LEU A 63 -12.64 2.82 25.59
C LEU A 63 -13.21 3.12 26.98
N LEU A 64 -13.25 2.12 27.88
CA LEU A 64 -13.66 2.26 29.29
C LEU A 64 -12.61 2.99 30.13
N LEU A 65 -11.31 2.81 29.89
CA LEU A 65 -10.26 3.61 30.52
C LEU A 65 -10.35 5.07 30.07
N TYR A 66 -10.57 5.32 28.78
CA TYR A 66 -10.71 6.69 28.25
C TYR A 66 -12.03 7.36 28.65
N ARG A 67 -13.14 6.62 28.80
CA ARG A 67 -14.39 7.14 29.39
C ARG A 67 -14.32 7.25 30.92
N GLY A 68 -13.58 6.36 31.58
CA GLY A 68 -13.48 6.24 33.04
C GLY A 68 -12.54 7.24 33.71
N VAL A 69 -11.55 7.78 32.98
CA VAL A 69 -10.72 8.91 33.47
C VAL A 69 -11.50 10.25 33.47
N GLY A 70 -12.73 10.26 32.96
CA GLY A 70 -13.58 11.45 32.90
C GLY A 70 -14.53 11.68 34.08
N GLN A 71 -14.76 10.70 34.97
CA GLN A 71 -15.73 10.89 36.06
C GLN A 71 -15.33 10.27 37.39
N LYS A 72 -15.18 11.19 38.36
CA LYS A 72 -15.51 11.01 39.79
C LYS A 72 -14.75 9.90 40.52
N ARG A 73 -13.60 10.26 41.09
CA ARG A 73 -13.30 9.98 42.51
C ARG A 73 -12.12 10.82 42.98
N ASN A 74 -12.41 11.78 43.86
CA ASN A 74 -11.48 12.53 44.74
C ASN A 74 -10.11 12.89 44.15
N LEU A 75 -10.13 13.65 43.05
CA LEU A 75 -8.93 14.26 42.48
C LEU A 75 -8.28 15.25 43.48
N GLU A 76 -9.04 15.89 44.39
CA GLU A 76 -8.48 16.83 45.38
C GLU A 76 -7.40 16.20 46.29
N HIS A 77 -7.52 14.92 46.64
CA HIS A 77 -6.56 14.26 47.55
C HIS A 77 -5.30 13.76 46.83
N LEU A 78 -5.39 13.43 45.54
CA LEU A 78 -4.25 13.11 44.66
C LEU A 78 -3.56 14.37 44.10
N LEU A 79 -4.30 15.49 43.99
CA LEU A 79 -3.76 16.79 43.58
C LEU A 79 -2.89 17.44 44.67
N MET A 80 -3.17 17.15 45.94
CA MET A 80 -2.28 17.53 47.04
C MET A 80 -0.92 16.82 46.92
N GLU A 81 -0.89 15.55 46.48
CA GLU A 81 0.36 14.78 46.28
C GLU A 81 1.18 15.25 45.04
N ASP A 82 0.54 15.65 43.94
CA ASP A 82 1.23 16.21 42.75
C ASP A 82 1.81 17.62 43.03
N ALA A 83 1.14 18.43 43.86
CA ALA A 83 1.68 19.72 44.30
C ALA A 83 2.89 19.57 45.23
N ASP A 84 2.94 18.47 45.99
CA ASP A 84 4.11 18.12 46.81
C ASP A 84 5.32 17.75 45.94
N ALA A 85 5.12 17.18 44.75
CA ALA A 85 6.21 16.83 43.82
C ALA A 85 7.01 18.05 43.34
N ALA A 86 6.35 19.17 43.01
CA ALA A 86 7.03 20.40 42.59
C ALA A 86 7.87 21.03 43.72
N VAL A 87 7.45 20.88 44.98
CA VAL A 87 8.22 21.31 46.16
C VAL A 87 9.36 20.31 46.46
N LEU A 88 9.14 19.01 46.23
CA LEU A 88 10.13 17.96 46.43
C LEU A 88 11.25 17.99 45.37
N GLU A 89 10.97 18.45 44.14
CA GLU A 89 11.97 18.67 43.08
C GLU A 89 12.81 19.94 43.28
N ALA A 90 12.33 20.90 44.06
CA ALA A 90 13.07 22.13 44.36
C ALA A 90 14.24 21.89 45.34
N SER A 91 15.28 22.73 45.22
CA SER A 91 16.46 22.68 46.08
C SER A 91 16.08 22.93 47.56
N PRO A 92 16.81 22.39 48.56
CA PRO A 92 16.46 22.52 49.97
C PRO A 92 16.31 23.97 50.46
N GLN A 93 17.02 24.92 49.83
CA GLN A 93 17.00 26.35 50.15
C GLN A 93 15.78 27.08 49.54
N ASP A 94 15.20 26.56 48.46
CA ASP A 94 14.09 27.20 47.74
C ASP A 94 12.70 26.76 48.23
N ARG A 95 12.63 25.65 48.98
CA ARG A 95 11.38 25.03 49.44
C ARG A 95 10.56 25.92 50.37
N GLU A 96 11.20 26.69 51.24
CA GLU A 96 10.54 27.54 52.22
C GLU A 96 9.81 28.72 51.57
N GLU A 97 10.38 29.27 50.50
CA GLU A 97 9.75 30.38 49.77
C GLU A 97 8.61 29.88 48.86
N ILE A 98 8.81 28.73 48.19
CA ILE A 98 7.78 28.11 47.34
C ILE A 98 6.60 27.62 48.19
N SER A 99 6.83 27.13 49.41
CA SER A 99 5.76 26.73 50.33
C SER A 99 4.94 27.95 50.80
N LEU A 100 5.59 29.09 51.06
CA LEU A 100 4.91 30.35 51.39
C LEU A 100 4.08 30.88 50.21
N LEU A 101 4.60 30.78 48.98
CA LEU A 101 3.85 31.11 47.76
C LEU A 101 2.65 30.18 47.57
N ARG A 102 2.80 28.87 47.86
CA ARG A 102 1.71 27.89 47.85
C ARG A 102 0.64 28.20 48.88
N GLU A 103 1.04 28.53 50.11
CA GLU A 103 0.08 28.88 51.17
C GLU A 103 -0.75 30.10 50.77
N ARG A 104 -0.10 31.14 50.22
CA ARG A 104 -0.78 32.32 49.68
C ARG A 104 -1.70 31.95 48.52
N LEU A 105 -1.26 31.13 47.57
CA LEU A 105 -2.08 30.66 46.45
C LEU A 105 -3.31 29.90 46.93
N LEU A 106 -3.17 28.97 47.88
CA LEU A 106 -4.29 28.19 48.41
C LEU A 106 -5.29 29.08 49.15
N LYS A 107 -4.81 30.00 49.99
CA LYS A 107 -5.67 31.02 50.64
C LYS A 107 -6.41 31.86 49.60
N THR A 108 -5.74 32.25 48.51
CA THR A 108 -6.34 32.98 47.38
C THR A 108 -7.45 32.17 46.69
N ILE A 109 -7.19 30.90 46.36
CA ILE A 109 -8.17 30.00 45.75
C ILE A 109 -9.38 29.80 46.66
N GLU A 110 -9.16 29.65 47.96
CA GLU A 110 -10.22 29.50 48.95
C GLU A 110 -11.09 30.76 49.04
N ARG A 111 -10.47 31.96 49.07
CA ARG A 111 -11.16 33.26 49.02
C ARG A 111 -12.04 33.37 47.76
N LEU A 112 -11.54 32.93 46.60
CA LEU A 112 -12.30 32.95 45.33
C LEU A 112 -13.46 31.95 45.32
N LYS A 113 -13.26 30.75 45.88
CA LYS A 113 -14.33 29.76 46.04
C LYS A 113 -15.43 30.26 46.98
N GLN A 114 -15.07 31.02 48.02
CA GLN A 114 -16.02 31.61 48.96
C GLN A 114 -16.79 32.81 48.36
N SER A 115 -16.13 33.68 47.59
CA SER A 115 -16.79 34.81 46.91
C SER A 115 -17.67 34.40 45.72
N GLY A 116 -17.29 33.34 44.99
CA GLY A 116 -18.02 32.81 43.83
C GLY A 116 -19.31 32.03 44.16
N LYS A 117 -19.57 31.70 45.44
CA LYS A 117 -20.78 30.97 45.88
C LYS A 117 -22.11 31.71 45.62
N ARG A 118 -22.07 33.00 45.26
CA ARG A 118 -23.27 33.84 45.12
C ARG A 118 -24.02 33.67 43.79
N LYS A 119 -23.53 32.86 42.85
CA LYS A 119 -24.11 32.76 41.49
C LYS A 119 -24.13 31.34 40.90
N GLY A 120 -24.58 30.33 41.67
CA GLY A 120 -24.91 28.98 41.15
C GLY A 120 -23.80 28.19 40.44
N GLN A 121 -22.58 28.73 40.34
CA GLN A 121 -21.44 28.12 39.65
C GLN A 121 -20.68 27.21 40.62
N ARG A 122 -20.32 26.01 40.14
CA ARG A 122 -19.52 25.04 40.90
C ARG A 122 -18.13 25.62 41.17
N GLY A 123 -17.54 25.25 42.32
CA GLY A 123 -16.28 25.84 42.81
C GLY A 123 -15.06 25.74 41.88
N ASN A 124 -15.07 24.88 40.85
CA ASN A 124 -14.01 24.82 39.82
C ASN A 124 -14.22 25.81 38.66
N ASP A 125 -15.46 26.18 38.33
CA ASP A 125 -15.73 27.21 37.32
C ASP A 125 -15.47 28.62 37.88
N ALA A 126 -15.63 28.79 39.21
CA ALA A 126 -15.34 30.05 39.90
C ALA A 126 -13.87 30.48 39.76
N LEU A 127 -12.93 29.52 39.64
CA LEU A 127 -11.52 29.82 39.39
C LEU A 127 -11.34 30.57 38.07
N TYR A 128 -12.01 30.15 37.01
CA TYR A 128 -11.86 30.72 35.66
C TYR A 128 -12.80 31.90 35.37
N ALA A 129 -13.59 32.34 36.35
CA ALA A 129 -14.55 33.42 36.20
C ALA A 129 -13.88 34.79 35.99
N LEU A 130 -12.72 35.02 36.60
CA LEU A 130 -11.91 36.24 36.45
C LEU A 130 -10.61 35.95 35.68
N PRO A 131 -10.17 36.87 34.80
CA PRO A 131 -8.89 36.77 34.11
C PRO A 131 -7.72 37.05 35.06
N TRP A 132 -6.62 36.32 34.89
CA TRP A 132 -5.40 36.45 35.69
C TRP A 132 -4.29 37.05 34.84
N TYR A 133 -3.74 38.20 35.25
CA TYR A 133 -2.61 38.83 34.59
C TYR A 133 -1.42 38.85 35.52
N MET A 134 -0.23 38.62 34.96
CA MET A 134 1.01 38.68 35.72
C MET A 134 1.83 39.88 35.28
N ILE A 135 2.34 40.64 36.23
CA ILE A 135 3.17 41.83 35.98
C ILE A 135 4.62 41.46 36.25
N VAL A 136 5.47 41.65 35.25
CA VAL A 136 6.88 41.25 35.25
C VAL A 136 7.73 42.44 34.83
N GLY A 137 8.87 42.65 35.49
CA GLY A 137 9.74 43.78 35.20
C GLY A 137 10.82 43.99 36.28
N GLN A 138 11.82 44.81 35.97
CA GLN A 138 12.95 45.08 36.86
C GLN A 138 12.51 45.62 38.25
N PRO A 139 13.35 45.47 39.29
CA PRO A 139 13.15 46.17 40.57
C PRO A 139 12.99 47.68 40.34
N ALA A 140 12.13 48.33 41.12
CA ALA A 140 11.86 49.77 41.02
C ALA A 140 11.28 50.28 39.68
N ALA A 141 10.86 49.40 38.77
CA ALA A 141 10.14 49.78 37.54
C ALA A 141 8.69 50.29 37.77
N GLY A 142 8.25 50.51 39.02
CA GLY A 142 6.91 51.04 39.32
C GLY A 142 5.75 50.05 39.17
N LYS A 143 6.01 48.73 39.22
CA LYS A 143 4.98 47.67 39.06
C LYS A 143 3.84 47.78 40.07
N SER A 144 4.16 47.75 41.36
CA SER A 144 3.16 47.80 42.43
C SER A 144 2.40 49.12 42.40
N THR A 145 3.11 50.24 42.20
CA THR A 145 2.51 51.58 42.05
C THR A 145 1.52 51.64 40.89
N MET A 146 1.86 51.08 39.73
CA MET A 146 0.97 51.00 38.58
C MET A 146 -0.31 50.17 38.88
N VAL A 147 -0.22 49.15 39.73
CA VAL A 147 -1.40 48.38 40.16
C VAL A 147 -2.31 49.23 41.04
N TYR A 148 -1.77 49.96 42.01
CA TYR A 148 -2.56 50.84 42.87
C TYR A 148 -3.26 51.95 42.08
N GLU A 149 -2.56 52.53 41.10
CA GLU A 149 -3.08 53.59 40.23
C GLU A 149 -3.88 53.06 39.02
N SER A 150 -4.17 51.75 38.95
CA SER A 150 -4.93 51.16 37.85
C SER A 150 -6.42 51.58 37.80
N GLY A 151 -6.90 52.26 38.84
CA GLY A 151 -8.31 52.64 38.98
C GLY A 151 -9.25 51.44 39.18
N LEU A 152 -8.70 50.25 39.43
CA LEU A 152 -9.48 49.07 39.82
C LEU A 152 -9.79 49.12 41.32
N ASN A 153 -10.99 48.69 41.70
CA ASN A 153 -11.35 48.62 43.11
C ASN A 153 -10.73 47.36 43.74
N PHE A 154 -9.90 47.54 44.77
CA PHE A 154 -9.23 46.48 45.51
C PHE A 154 -9.71 46.41 46.96
N PRO A 155 -10.87 45.79 47.23
CA PRO A 155 -11.50 45.79 48.56
C PRO A 155 -10.69 45.13 49.68
N PHE A 156 -9.61 44.42 49.35
CA PHE A 156 -8.77 43.70 50.30
C PHE A 156 -7.35 44.27 50.44
N ALA A 157 -6.93 45.20 49.56
CA ALA A 157 -5.58 45.75 49.57
C ALA A 157 -5.34 46.69 50.78
N GLU A 158 -6.38 47.35 51.27
CA GLU A 158 -6.31 48.31 52.38
C GLU A 158 -6.01 47.67 53.74
N ARG A 159 -6.26 46.35 53.92
CA ARG A 159 -6.07 45.64 55.20
C ARG A 159 -4.72 44.93 55.35
N GLU A 160 -3.97 44.70 54.26
CA GLU A 160 -2.77 43.84 54.28
C GLU A 160 -1.42 44.58 54.22
N ASN A 161 -1.38 45.93 54.11
CA ASN A 161 -0.33 46.84 54.62
C ASN A 161 -0.42 48.21 53.94
N ALA A 162 -0.97 49.19 54.66
CA ALA A 162 -0.71 50.61 54.41
C ALA A 162 0.73 50.93 54.83
N ARG A 163 1.69 50.76 53.91
CA ARG A 163 3.12 51.17 53.89
C ARG A 163 3.75 50.28 52.82
N VAL A 164 4.04 50.72 51.60
CA VAL A 164 5.01 51.77 51.26
C VAL A 164 4.73 52.24 49.83
N ALA A 165 4.10 53.41 49.68
CA ALA A 165 4.44 54.29 48.56
C ALA A 165 5.83 54.86 48.89
N GLY A 166 6.84 54.55 48.07
CA GLY A 166 8.20 55.09 48.20
C GLY A 166 9.17 54.27 49.07
N MET A 167 10.05 53.50 48.41
CA MET A 167 11.36 52.99 48.91
C MET A 167 11.50 51.57 49.48
N GLY A 168 10.46 50.74 49.56
CA GLY A 168 10.57 49.34 50.03
C GLY A 168 10.24 48.32 48.93
N GLY A 169 11.23 47.68 48.32
CA GLY A 169 11.00 46.72 47.23
C GLY A 169 10.16 45.50 47.63
N THR A 170 9.25 45.07 46.74
CA THR A 170 8.37 43.90 46.91
C THR A 170 9.18 42.63 47.15
N ARG A 171 9.10 42.07 48.36
CA ARG A 171 9.85 40.87 48.75
C ARG A 171 9.14 39.56 48.44
N HIS A 172 7.85 39.55 48.09
CA HIS A 172 7.14 38.32 47.72
C HIS A 172 6.21 38.59 46.54
N CYS A 173 5.65 37.54 45.92
CA CYS A 173 4.59 37.73 44.95
C CYS A 173 3.29 38.10 45.69
N ASP A 174 2.72 39.24 45.33
CA ASP A 174 1.50 39.77 45.93
C ASP A 174 0.30 39.61 44.98
N TRP A 175 -0.87 39.37 45.56
CA TRP A 175 -2.10 39.01 44.86
C TRP A 175 -3.12 40.13 45.01
N PHE A 176 -3.41 40.83 43.93
CA PHE A 176 -4.37 41.92 43.92
C PHE A 176 -5.71 41.45 43.35
N PHE A 177 -6.77 41.60 44.14
CA PHE A 177 -8.12 41.14 43.81
C PHE A 177 -9.02 42.31 43.46
N SER A 178 -9.50 42.35 42.23
CA SER A 178 -10.55 43.26 41.80
C SER A 178 -11.82 42.49 41.41
N SER A 179 -12.93 43.23 41.24
CA SER A 179 -14.17 42.68 40.66
C SER A 179 -13.98 42.23 39.22
N ASP A 180 -13.00 42.79 38.51
CA ASP A 180 -12.86 42.63 37.06
C ASP A 180 -11.70 41.70 36.66
N ALA A 181 -10.63 41.64 37.47
CA ALA A 181 -9.44 40.84 37.20
C ALA A 181 -8.64 40.53 38.48
N ILE A 182 -7.75 39.55 38.38
CA ILE A 182 -6.73 39.24 39.39
C ILE A 182 -5.36 39.58 38.81
N LEU A 183 -4.62 40.44 39.52
CA LEU A 183 -3.28 40.87 39.12
C LEU A 183 -2.25 40.25 40.06
N LEU A 184 -1.27 39.55 39.49
CA LEU A 184 -0.14 38.98 40.20
C LEU A 184 1.05 39.91 40.03
N ASP A 185 1.43 40.60 41.10
CA ASP A 185 2.63 41.44 41.11
C ASP A 185 3.84 40.58 41.51
N THR A 186 4.84 40.53 40.63
CA THR A 186 6.04 39.71 40.84
C THR A 186 7.16 40.53 41.46
N ALA A 187 7.88 39.94 42.41
CA ALA A 187 9.06 40.57 42.99
C ALA A 187 10.12 40.82 41.89
N GLY A 188 10.66 42.04 41.82
CA GLY A 188 11.60 42.42 40.77
C GLY A 188 12.89 41.59 40.73
N ARG A 189 13.25 40.92 41.84
CA ARG A 189 14.44 40.05 41.93
C ARG A 189 14.40 38.87 40.96
N TYR A 190 13.20 38.36 40.62
CA TYR A 190 13.06 37.24 39.70
C TYR A 190 13.61 37.59 38.30
N MET A 191 13.79 38.88 37.99
CA MET A 191 14.29 39.35 36.70
C MET A 191 15.81 39.57 36.62
N ASN A 192 16.50 39.66 37.76
CA ASN A 192 17.89 40.14 37.80
C ASN A 192 18.94 39.06 38.09
N SER A 193 18.59 37.95 38.75
CA SER A 193 19.56 36.89 39.12
C SER A 193 19.25 35.53 38.48
N GLU A 194 20.29 34.80 38.12
CA GLU A 194 20.20 33.41 37.63
C GLU A 194 19.87 32.42 38.76
N GLU A 195 20.23 32.73 40.00
CA GLU A 195 19.93 31.93 41.19
C GLU A 195 18.42 31.81 41.45
N GLU A 196 17.64 32.81 41.06
CA GLU A 196 16.18 32.85 41.27
C GLU A 196 15.37 32.15 40.16
N VAL A 197 16.03 31.61 39.13
CA VAL A 197 15.39 30.89 38.01
C VAL A 197 14.59 29.68 38.49
N GLY A 198 15.16 28.92 39.44
CA GLY A 198 14.51 27.74 40.01
C GLY A 198 13.20 28.10 40.71
N LYS A 199 13.21 29.17 41.50
CA LYS A 199 12.03 29.69 42.23
C LYS A 199 10.96 30.20 41.28
N TRP A 200 11.35 30.93 40.23
CA TRP A 200 10.45 31.38 39.16
C TRP A 200 9.75 30.20 38.47
N LYS A 201 10.50 29.18 38.06
CA LYS A 201 9.93 27.98 37.41
C LYS A 201 9.03 27.19 38.37
N GLY A 202 9.43 27.04 39.63
CA GLY A 202 8.62 26.40 40.67
C GLY A 202 7.28 27.10 40.89
N PHE A 203 7.29 28.44 40.91
CA PHE A 203 6.08 29.26 41.01
C PHE A 203 5.15 29.10 39.80
N LEU A 204 5.70 29.11 38.57
CA LEU A 204 4.93 28.88 37.35
C LEU A 204 4.34 27.46 37.29
N ALA A 205 5.10 26.45 37.72
CA ALA A 205 4.62 25.07 37.81
C ALA A 205 3.47 24.94 38.81
N LEU A 206 3.58 25.61 39.97
CA LEU A 206 2.53 25.69 40.98
C LEU A 206 1.26 26.37 40.43
N LEU A 207 1.41 27.42 39.62
CA LEU A 207 0.29 28.10 38.96
C LEU A 207 -0.42 27.16 37.97
N LYS A 208 0.34 26.44 37.14
CA LYS A 208 -0.19 25.48 36.15
C LYS A 208 -0.89 24.29 36.80
N SER A 209 -0.38 23.78 37.92
CA SER A 209 -0.98 22.63 38.61
C SER A 209 -2.39 22.95 39.12
N HIS A 210 -2.61 24.19 39.61
CA HIS A 210 -3.89 24.65 40.13
C HIS A 210 -4.83 25.22 39.05
N ARG A 211 -4.29 25.73 37.93
CA ARG A 211 -5.06 26.37 36.85
C ARG A 211 -4.72 25.82 35.45
N ARG A 212 -5.02 24.54 35.22
CA ARG A 212 -4.59 23.76 34.02
C ARG A 212 -5.07 24.28 32.65
N HIS A 213 -6.25 24.88 32.54
CA HIS A 213 -6.84 25.21 31.23
C HIS A 213 -6.39 26.57 30.67
N CYS A 214 -6.09 27.52 31.56
CA CYS A 214 -5.65 28.87 31.20
C CYS A 214 -4.90 29.46 32.40
N PRO A 215 -3.61 29.09 32.61
CA PRO A 215 -2.87 29.51 33.78
C PRO A 215 -2.78 31.03 33.94
N LEU A 216 -2.63 31.75 32.82
CA LEU A 216 -2.65 33.22 32.74
C LEU A 216 -3.38 33.67 31.48
N ASN A 217 -4.00 34.86 31.56
CA ASN A 217 -4.69 35.52 30.45
C ASN A 217 -3.77 36.47 29.67
N GLY A 218 -2.69 36.94 30.29
CA GLY A 218 -1.69 37.80 29.64
C GLY A 218 -0.54 38.13 30.57
N LEU A 219 0.54 38.64 29.97
CA LEU A 219 1.75 39.05 30.67
C LEU A 219 1.97 40.56 30.44
N ILE A 220 2.06 41.31 31.52
CA ILE A 220 2.35 42.76 31.49
C ILE A 220 3.83 42.93 31.79
N VAL A 221 4.59 43.44 30.83
CA VAL A 221 6.03 43.64 30.95
C VAL A 221 6.29 45.12 31.22
N ALA A 222 6.58 45.45 32.47
CA ALA A 222 6.86 46.81 32.91
C ALA A 222 8.36 47.13 32.78
N VAL A 223 8.69 48.16 32.01
CA VAL A 223 10.06 48.60 31.76
C VAL A 223 10.16 50.08 32.11
N ASN A 224 11.11 50.44 32.94
CA ASN A 224 11.37 51.84 33.25
C ASN A 224 11.97 52.53 32.02
N ILE A 225 11.40 53.64 31.58
CA ILE A 225 11.86 54.36 30.40
C ILE A 225 13.30 54.88 30.58
N SER A 226 13.67 55.34 31.78
CA SER A 226 15.02 55.88 32.05
C SER A 226 16.10 54.84 31.79
N ASP A 227 15.82 53.59 32.16
CA ASP A 227 16.76 52.48 32.07
C ASP A 227 16.96 52.02 30.63
N VAL A 228 16.05 52.38 29.71
CA VAL A 228 16.21 52.14 28.27
C VAL A 228 16.92 53.31 27.60
N VAL A 229 16.57 54.54 27.96
CA VAL A 229 17.10 55.76 27.32
C VAL A 229 18.55 56.03 27.74
N GLN A 230 18.86 55.99 29.03
CA GLN A 230 20.20 56.28 29.55
C GLN A 230 21.18 55.11 29.40
N ALA A 231 20.69 53.89 29.16
CA ALA A 231 21.53 52.71 29.03
C ALA A 231 22.37 52.74 27.75
N SER A 232 23.60 52.23 27.86
CA SER A 232 24.41 51.93 26.68
C SER A 232 23.75 50.83 25.83
N ASP A 233 24.12 50.72 24.55
CA ASP A 233 23.58 49.69 23.65
C ASP A 233 23.78 48.26 24.23
N THR A 234 24.88 48.00 24.94
CA THR A 234 25.12 46.70 25.59
C THR A 234 24.22 46.45 26.79
N GLN A 235 23.99 47.47 27.63
CA GLN A 235 23.09 47.39 28.77
C GLN A 235 21.64 47.19 28.33
N ARG A 236 21.20 47.95 27.32
CA ARG A 236 19.87 47.86 26.71
C ARG A 236 19.60 46.48 26.11
N ASN A 237 20.57 45.92 25.38
CA ASN A 237 20.46 44.57 24.82
C ASN A 237 20.43 43.49 25.91
N ASN A 238 21.21 43.64 26.99
CA ASN A 238 21.19 42.71 28.12
C ASN A 238 19.86 42.75 28.87
N LEU A 239 19.28 43.94 29.05
CA LEU A 239 17.94 44.12 29.62
C LEU A 239 16.89 43.37 28.78
N ALA A 240 16.87 43.63 27.47
CA ALA A 240 15.92 43.00 26.55
C ALA A 240 16.07 41.47 26.54
N ARG A 241 17.31 40.97 26.52
CA ARG A 241 17.61 39.54 26.56
C ARG A 241 17.08 38.86 27.83
N ARG A 242 17.29 39.45 29.02
CA ARG A 242 16.80 38.90 30.29
C ARG A 242 15.27 38.85 30.34
N LEU A 243 14.61 39.91 29.89
CA LEU A 243 13.14 39.94 29.82
C LEU A 243 12.61 38.88 28.85
N ARG A 244 13.24 38.74 27.67
CA ARG A 244 12.89 37.71 26.69
C ARG A 244 13.03 36.30 27.27
N GLU A 245 14.14 36.00 27.96
CA GLU A 245 14.36 34.71 28.62
C GLU A 245 13.24 34.42 29.64
N ARG A 246 12.83 35.40 30.45
CA ARG A 246 11.77 35.23 31.46
C ARG A 246 10.38 35.06 30.84
N ILE A 247 10.08 35.79 29.76
CA ILE A 247 8.85 35.60 28.98
C ILE A 247 8.82 34.19 28.39
N GLN A 248 9.95 33.71 27.86
CA GLN A 248 10.06 32.38 27.27
C GLN A 248 9.88 31.28 28.32
N GLU A 249 10.51 31.40 29.48
CA GLU A 249 10.33 30.48 30.60
C GLU A 249 8.86 30.42 31.06
N ALA A 250 8.18 31.58 31.13
CA ALA A 250 6.75 31.62 31.44
C ALA A 250 5.92 30.85 30.40
N ARG A 251 6.20 31.04 29.11
CA ARG A 251 5.50 30.34 28.02
C ARG A 251 5.73 28.84 28.05
N GLU A 252 6.98 28.41 28.21
CA GLU A 252 7.36 26.99 28.24
C GLU A 252 6.77 26.27 29.44
N GLN A 253 6.91 26.83 30.65
CA GLN A 253 6.40 26.19 31.85
C GLN A 253 4.87 26.13 31.87
N LEU A 254 4.20 27.21 31.45
CA LEU A 254 2.74 27.28 31.42
C LEU A 254 2.12 26.58 30.20
N GLU A 255 2.93 26.15 29.22
CA GLU A 255 2.49 25.59 27.93
C GLU A 255 1.44 26.44 27.21
N ALA A 256 1.56 27.76 27.34
CA ALA A 256 0.59 28.73 26.84
C ALA A 256 1.28 29.84 26.03
N ARG A 257 0.69 30.23 24.88
CA ARG A 257 1.08 31.48 24.20
C ARG A 257 0.32 32.62 24.84
N LEU A 258 1.02 33.44 25.60
CA LEU A 258 0.45 34.57 26.33
C LEU A 258 0.59 35.86 25.50
N PRO A 259 -0.45 36.70 25.41
CA PRO A 259 -0.31 38.05 24.89
C PRO A 259 0.54 38.89 25.83
N ILE A 260 1.49 39.63 25.27
CA ILE A 260 2.45 40.45 26.02
C ILE A 260 2.09 41.93 25.84
N TYR A 261 1.84 42.62 26.94
CA TYR A 261 1.60 44.06 26.99
C TYR A 261 2.90 44.73 27.46
N LEU A 262 3.59 45.41 26.56
CA LEU A 262 4.81 46.14 26.92
C LEU A 262 4.43 47.51 27.47
N VAL A 263 4.80 47.81 28.72
CA VAL A 263 4.44 49.06 29.39
C VAL A 263 5.71 49.79 29.81
N PHE A 264 5.96 50.93 29.20
CA PHE A 264 7.01 51.85 29.59
C PHE A 264 6.51 52.70 30.75
N THR A 265 7.12 52.54 31.92
CA THR A 265 6.77 53.24 33.15
C THR A 265 7.71 54.41 33.41
N LYS A 266 7.30 55.30 34.31
CA LYS A 266 8.03 56.53 34.68
C LYS A 266 8.25 57.49 33.51
N CYS A 267 7.25 57.62 32.64
CA CYS A 267 7.33 58.53 31.50
C CYS A 267 7.39 60.01 31.90
N ASP A 268 7.05 60.34 33.16
CA ASP A 268 7.27 61.67 33.76
C ASP A 268 8.75 62.09 33.82
N LEU A 269 9.67 61.13 33.76
CA LEU A 269 11.11 61.41 33.67
C LEU A 269 11.52 61.93 32.28
N ILE A 270 10.66 61.80 31.26
CA ILE A 270 10.89 62.41 29.95
C ILE A 270 10.62 63.91 30.08
N GLU A 271 11.57 64.71 29.61
CA GLU A 271 11.48 66.15 29.66
C GLU A 271 10.19 66.67 28.97
N GLY A 272 9.42 67.47 29.69
CA GLY A 272 8.17 68.07 29.19
C GLY A 272 6.94 67.15 29.24
N PHE A 273 7.04 65.89 29.64
CA PHE A 273 5.90 64.95 29.67
C PHE A 273 4.75 65.45 30.54
N THR A 274 5.03 65.70 31.82
CA THR A 274 4.01 66.10 32.80
C THR A 274 3.37 67.42 32.40
N THR A 275 4.20 68.42 32.07
CA THR A 275 3.76 69.76 31.67
C THR A 275 2.90 69.74 30.41
N PHE A 276 3.21 68.88 29.43
CA PHE A 276 2.41 68.75 28.21
C PHE A 276 1.01 68.19 28.51
N PHE A 277 0.93 67.10 29.27
CA PHE A 277 -0.35 66.42 29.52
C PHE A 277 -1.22 67.08 30.60
N GLU A 278 -0.63 67.84 31.53
CA GLU A 278 -1.39 68.68 32.47
C GLU A 278 -2.12 69.82 31.77
N ARG A 279 -1.67 70.24 30.59
CA ARG A 279 -2.32 71.31 29.81
C ARG A 279 -3.46 70.83 28.94
N LEU A 280 -3.49 69.53 28.63
CA LEU A 280 -4.58 68.90 27.90
C LEU A 280 -5.77 68.66 28.84
N ASP A 281 -6.97 68.59 28.24
CA ASP A 281 -8.22 68.31 28.94
C ASP A 281 -8.04 67.07 29.87
N PRO A 282 -8.51 67.15 31.14
CA PRO A 282 -8.52 66.02 32.06
C PRO A 282 -9.04 64.70 31.45
N GLN A 283 -9.95 64.74 30.49
CA GLN A 283 -10.46 63.55 29.80
C GLN A 283 -9.35 62.81 29.03
N HIS A 284 -8.50 63.53 28.32
CA HIS A 284 -7.40 62.95 27.54
C HIS A 284 -6.30 62.33 28.41
N ARG A 285 -6.16 62.75 29.68
CA ARG A 285 -5.17 62.18 30.63
C ARG A 285 -5.49 60.73 31.00
N SER A 286 -6.76 60.36 30.87
CA SER A 286 -7.23 59.01 31.17
C SER A 286 -7.11 58.09 29.97
N ASP A 287 -6.85 58.59 28.76
CA ASP A 287 -6.77 57.79 27.54
C ASP A 287 -5.61 56.79 27.54
N VAL A 288 -5.43 56.06 26.44
CA VAL A 288 -4.35 55.10 26.31
C VAL A 288 -3.27 55.70 25.42
N LEU A 289 -2.14 56.08 26.02
CA LEU A 289 -0.96 56.52 25.28
C LEU A 289 -0.19 55.29 24.78
N GLY A 290 -0.39 54.92 23.51
CA GLY A 290 0.28 53.78 22.91
C GLY A 290 -0.41 53.22 21.68
N HIS A 291 -0.07 51.98 21.31
CA HIS A 291 -0.70 51.28 20.20
C HIS A 291 -0.97 49.81 20.53
N THR A 292 -2.14 49.33 20.09
CA THR A 292 -2.64 47.96 20.33
C THR A 292 -2.77 47.21 19.00
N PHE A 293 -1.95 46.19 18.78
CA PHE A 293 -1.86 45.46 17.51
C PHE A 293 -2.99 44.41 17.35
N PRO A 294 -3.57 44.22 16.15
CA PRO A 294 -4.67 43.28 15.95
C PRO A 294 -4.32 41.83 16.32
N HIS A 295 -5.31 41.07 16.78
CA HIS A 295 -5.11 39.70 17.31
C HIS A 295 -4.71 38.66 16.24
N GLN A 296 -5.21 38.78 15.01
CA GLN A 296 -4.89 37.86 13.91
C GLN A 296 -3.68 38.41 13.15
N GLN A 297 -2.51 37.81 13.38
CA GLN A 297 -1.30 38.20 12.69
C GLN A 297 -0.65 37.01 11.95
N PRO A 298 0.04 37.27 10.83
CA PRO A 298 0.84 36.27 10.13
C PRO A 298 1.90 35.62 11.03
N SER A 299 2.32 34.40 10.71
CA SER A 299 3.31 33.65 11.50
C SER A 299 4.73 34.24 11.45
N ASP A 300 5.05 35.09 10.47
CA ASP A 300 6.39 35.62 10.20
C ASP A 300 6.46 37.15 10.37
N VAL A 301 5.89 37.67 11.46
CA VAL A 301 5.91 39.11 11.74
C VAL A 301 7.24 39.56 12.34
N ASN A 302 7.86 40.56 11.73
CA ASN A 302 8.96 41.32 12.33
C ASN A 302 8.37 42.41 13.26
N TRP A 303 8.43 42.15 14.56
CA TRP A 303 7.89 43.05 15.58
C TRP A 303 8.67 44.37 15.72
N GLY A 304 9.98 44.37 15.44
CA GLY A 304 10.78 45.60 15.44
C GLY A 304 10.27 46.60 14.41
N GLN A 305 9.99 46.15 13.18
CA GLN A 305 9.45 46.99 12.11
C GLN A 305 8.01 47.46 12.38
N GLN A 306 7.15 46.58 12.90
CA GLN A 306 5.77 46.96 13.24
C GLN A 306 5.72 47.96 14.39
N PHE A 307 6.58 47.79 15.40
CA PHE A 307 6.72 48.74 16.49
C PHE A 307 7.20 50.10 15.99
N ASP A 308 8.24 50.12 15.15
CA ASP A 308 8.80 51.35 14.59
C ASP A 308 7.75 52.15 13.79
N SER A 309 6.98 51.47 12.95
CA SER A 309 5.90 52.08 12.16
C SER A 309 4.79 52.65 13.05
N ALA A 310 4.39 51.91 14.08
CA ALA A 310 3.36 52.34 15.02
C ALA A 310 3.85 53.51 15.91
N LEU A 311 5.11 53.48 16.36
CA LEU A 311 5.71 54.56 17.14
C LEU A 311 5.88 55.83 16.30
N GLN A 312 6.26 55.71 15.02
CA GLN A 312 6.31 56.84 14.10
C GLN A 312 4.94 57.51 13.94
N ALA A 313 3.87 56.73 13.78
CA ALA A 313 2.51 57.27 13.69
C ALA A 313 2.10 57.99 15.00
N LEU A 314 2.44 57.40 16.15
CA LEU A 314 2.20 58.02 17.46
C LEU A 314 2.97 59.34 17.62
N CYS A 315 4.25 59.38 17.25
CA CYS A 315 5.06 60.60 17.30
C CYS A 315 4.47 61.69 16.39
N HIS A 316 4.07 61.33 15.17
CA HIS A 316 3.48 62.29 14.24
C HIS A 316 2.16 62.87 14.76
N HIS A 317 1.31 62.05 15.37
CA HIS A 317 0.07 62.50 15.99
C HIS A 317 0.32 63.52 17.11
N TRP A 318 1.23 63.23 18.05
CA TRP A 318 1.51 64.15 19.16
C TRP A 318 2.28 65.41 18.74
N LEU A 319 3.07 65.34 17.66
CA LEU A 319 3.67 66.54 17.05
C LEU A 319 2.58 67.46 16.48
N GLN A 320 1.60 66.90 15.75
CA GLN A 320 0.46 67.67 15.23
C GLN A 320 -0.37 68.29 16.36
N VAL A 321 -0.68 67.53 17.42
CA VAL A 321 -1.40 68.06 18.59
C VAL A 321 -0.61 69.18 19.27
N GLY A 322 0.72 69.03 19.37
CA GLY A 322 1.60 70.07 19.88
C GLY A 322 1.57 71.34 19.03
N ASP A 323 1.65 71.22 17.71
CA ASP A 323 1.57 72.34 16.76
C ASP A 323 0.21 73.05 16.83
N ASP A 324 -0.89 72.30 16.90
CA ASP A 324 -2.24 72.84 17.02
C ASP A 324 -2.43 73.62 18.33
N GLU A 325 -1.89 73.11 19.46
CA GLU A 325 -1.92 73.82 20.74
C GLU A 325 -1.09 75.11 20.71
N ILE A 326 0.03 75.16 19.96
CA ILE A 326 0.80 76.41 19.75
C ILE A 326 -0.03 77.44 18.99
N VAL A 327 -0.77 77.02 17.96
CA VAL A 327 -1.58 77.91 17.12
C VAL A 327 -2.80 78.45 17.88
N GLN A 328 -3.41 77.64 18.75
CA GLN A 328 -4.65 78.01 19.44
C GLN A 328 -4.45 78.89 20.69
N ARG A 329 -3.22 78.98 21.24
CA ARG A 329 -2.96 79.71 22.49
C ARG A 329 -2.27 81.05 22.28
N ASP A 330 -2.48 81.96 23.24
CA ASP A 330 -1.91 83.30 23.21
C ASP A 330 -0.37 83.26 23.36
N VAL A 331 0.33 84.12 22.61
CA VAL A 331 1.80 84.13 22.47
C VAL A 331 2.50 84.34 23.82
N VAL A 332 1.82 85.00 24.77
CA VAL A 332 2.34 85.28 26.12
C VAL A 332 2.41 84.01 26.98
N ASP A 333 1.41 83.12 26.90
CA ASP A 333 1.39 81.87 27.68
C ASP A 333 2.33 80.82 27.06
N THR A 334 2.44 80.79 25.74
CA THR A 334 3.39 79.92 25.01
C THR A 334 4.85 80.25 25.35
N ARG A 335 5.19 81.54 25.59
CA ARG A 335 6.55 81.96 25.98
C ARG A 335 6.90 81.68 27.44
N ARG A 336 5.90 81.64 28.34
CA ARG A 336 6.14 81.46 29.79
C ARG A 336 6.60 80.06 30.15
N ASP A 337 6.15 79.06 29.41
CA ASP A 337 6.49 77.67 29.72
C ASP A 337 6.62 76.86 28.43
N VAL A 338 7.84 76.98 27.87
CA VAL A 338 8.35 76.34 26.66
C VAL A 338 8.49 74.82 26.85
N ALA A 339 8.54 74.33 28.10
CA ALA A 339 8.76 72.92 28.40
C ALA A 339 7.61 72.02 27.91
N ALA A 340 6.40 72.55 27.83
CA ALA A 340 5.24 71.81 27.32
C ALA A 340 5.40 71.35 25.86
N PHE A 341 6.12 72.09 25.01
CA PHE A 341 6.26 71.74 23.60
C PHE A 341 7.46 70.83 23.31
N ARG A 342 8.21 70.43 24.35
CA ARG A 342 9.39 69.57 24.21
C ARG A 342 9.03 68.09 24.10
N PHE A 343 7.97 67.65 24.77
CA PHE A 343 7.65 66.22 24.86
C PHE A 343 7.51 65.52 23.48
N PRO A 344 6.74 66.04 22.50
CA PRO A 344 6.62 65.37 21.20
C PRO A 344 7.95 65.21 20.45
N LEU A 345 8.85 66.21 20.58
CA LEU A 345 10.19 66.18 19.99
C LEU A 345 11.09 65.16 20.71
N GLU A 346 11.01 65.10 22.04
CA GLU A 346 11.73 64.11 22.83
C GLU A 346 11.26 62.69 22.52
N LEU A 347 9.94 62.46 22.46
CA LEU A 347 9.37 61.16 22.10
C LEU A 347 9.88 60.68 20.72
N ALA A 348 9.96 61.60 19.75
CA ALA A 348 10.50 61.31 18.43
C ALA A 348 11.99 60.96 18.47
N ALA A 349 12.79 61.62 19.33
CA ALA A 349 14.20 61.30 19.51
C ALA A 349 14.42 59.91 20.15
N LEU A 350 13.54 59.50 21.05
CA LEU A 350 13.62 58.19 21.72
C LEU A 350 13.29 57.00 20.80
N ARG A 351 12.73 57.25 19.60
CA ARG A 351 12.27 56.22 18.66
C ARG A 351 13.33 55.16 18.36
N ASP A 352 14.55 55.58 18.06
CA ASP A 352 15.64 54.65 17.69
C ASP A 352 16.02 53.73 18.85
N SER A 353 16.17 54.32 20.04
CA SER A 353 16.53 53.60 21.27
C SER A 353 15.46 52.58 21.65
N LEU A 354 14.18 52.94 21.55
CA LEU A 354 13.05 52.06 21.85
C LEU A 354 12.89 50.96 20.81
N THR A 355 13.05 51.27 19.52
CA THR A 355 12.94 50.30 18.43
C THR A 355 14.02 49.22 18.54
N ARG A 356 15.27 49.61 18.83
CA ARG A 356 16.37 48.64 19.08
C ARG A 356 16.08 47.75 20.29
N PHE A 357 15.53 48.32 21.36
CA PHE A 357 15.14 47.55 22.54
C PHE A 357 14.05 46.51 22.23
N VAL A 358 12.99 46.91 21.53
CA VAL A 358 11.89 46.01 21.15
C VAL A 358 12.36 44.94 20.17
N ASP A 359 13.21 45.29 19.21
CA ASP A 359 13.82 44.32 18.32
C ASP A 359 14.64 43.29 19.12
N ALA A 360 15.52 43.72 20.03
CA ALA A 360 16.27 42.81 20.89
C ALA A 360 15.38 41.91 21.79
N LEU A 361 14.22 42.41 22.23
CA LEU A 361 13.24 41.69 23.05
C LEU A 361 12.47 40.62 22.24
N THR A 362 12.19 40.91 20.97
CA THR A 362 11.28 40.10 20.13
C THR A 362 11.98 39.23 19.11
N ASN A 363 13.23 39.53 18.76
CA ASN A 363 13.99 38.81 17.75
C ASN A 363 14.14 37.32 18.14
N ALA A 364 13.72 36.44 17.23
CA ALA A 364 13.60 35.02 17.47
C ALA A 364 14.88 34.29 17.03
N ASN A 365 15.36 33.37 17.87
CA ASN A 365 16.30 32.34 17.42
C ASN A 365 15.54 31.41 16.43
N PRO A 366 16.14 30.90 15.34
CA PRO A 366 15.52 29.93 14.41
C PRO A 366 14.79 28.76 15.07
N TYR A 367 15.17 28.41 16.29
CA TYR A 367 14.56 27.34 17.08
C TYR A 367 13.43 27.80 18.03
N GLN A 368 13.04 29.08 17.99
CA GLN A 368 12.12 29.71 18.94
C GLN A 368 11.03 30.50 18.20
N SER A 369 9.81 30.50 18.75
CA SER A 369 8.71 31.31 18.22
C SER A 369 8.69 32.68 18.88
N ALA A 370 8.64 33.75 18.09
CA ALA A 370 8.62 35.12 18.60
C ALA A 370 7.50 35.34 19.65
N PRO A 371 7.74 36.13 20.70
CA PRO A 371 6.69 36.52 21.64
C PRO A 371 5.54 37.24 20.93
N LEU A 372 4.30 36.99 21.36
CA LEU A 372 3.11 37.66 20.82
C LEU A 372 2.97 39.04 21.48
N LEU A 373 3.50 40.08 20.86
CA LEU A 373 3.36 41.45 21.34
C LEU A 373 1.95 41.98 21.03
N ARG A 374 1.13 42.21 22.06
CA ARG A 374 -0.24 42.73 21.90
C ARG A 374 -0.27 44.25 21.72
N GLY A 375 0.71 44.94 22.25
CA GLY A 375 0.84 46.39 22.13
C GLY A 375 1.91 46.95 23.05
N PHE A 376 2.19 48.24 22.88
CA PHE A 376 3.07 49.01 23.73
C PHE A 376 2.37 50.26 24.26
N TYR A 377 2.67 50.63 25.50
CA TYR A 377 1.98 51.70 26.22
C TYR A 377 2.96 52.51 27.08
N PHE A 378 2.70 53.80 27.24
CA PHE A 378 3.48 54.72 28.07
C PHE A 378 2.64 55.20 29.25
N VAL A 379 3.17 55.06 30.46
CA VAL A 379 2.44 55.41 31.69
C VAL A 379 3.34 56.12 32.71
N SER A 380 2.71 56.92 33.56
CA SER A 380 3.32 57.51 34.75
C SER A 380 2.37 57.39 35.95
N ALA A 381 2.89 56.92 37.08
CA ALA A 381 2.10 56.65 38.28
C ALA A 381 2.38 57.65 39.42
N LEU A 382 3.67 57.94 39.65
CA LEU A 382 4.14 58.91 40.64
C LEU A 382 5.25 59.75 40.01
N GLN A 383 5.23 61.06 40.23
CA GLN A 383 6.24 61.99 39.75
C GLN A 383 7.40 62.10 40.75
N GLU A 384 8.15 61.00 40.92
CA GLU A 384 9.34 60.94 41.78
C GLU A 384 10.62 60.97 40.95
N GLY A 385 11.33 62.11 40.98
CA GLY A 385 12.65 62.28 40.36
C GLY A 385 12.79 63.54 39.52
N ASP A 386 14.05 63.95 39.30
CA ASP A 386 14.37 65.02 38.37
C ASP A 386 14.18 64.52 36.93
N ALA A 387 13.62 65.38 36.08
CA ALA A 387 13.47 65.07 34.66
C ALA A 387 14.85 64.77 34.06
N ILE A 388 14.91 63.70 33.27
CA ILE A 388 16.12 63.31 32.56
C ILE A 388 16.34 64.32 31.44
N GLU A 389 17.60 64.71 31.25
CA GLU A 389 17.98 65.53 30.10
C GLU A 389 17.56 64.83 28.81
N GLY A 390 16.64 65.47 28.06
CA GLY A 390 16.11 64.92 26.82
C GLY A 390 17.21 64.66 25.79
N GLU A 391 17.05 63.62 24.96
CA GLU A 391 18.01 63.30 23.90
C GLU A 391 18.02 64.41 22.84
N HIS A 392 16.86 64.98 22.52
CA HIS A 392 16.78 66.11 21.59
C HIS A 392 17.37 67.38 22.21
N ALA A 393 16.98 67.71 23.45
CA ALA A 393 17.52 68.86 24.19
C ALA A 393 19.05 68.78 24.34
N SER A 394 19.61 67.60 24.62
CA SER A 394 21.05 67.38 24.71
C SER A 394 21.76 67.54 23.36
N ARG A 395 21.21 66.99 22.28
CA ARG A 395 21.77 67.14 20.92
C ARG A 395 21.81 68.61 20.50
N VAL A 396 20.71 69.35 20.72
CA VAL A 396 20.62 70.78 20.42
C VAL A 396 21.55 71.58 21.34
N GLY A 397 21.55 71.29 22.64
CA GLY A 397 22.41 71.95 23.62
C GLY A 397 23.90 71.80 23.32
N CYS A 398 24.34 70.59 22.96
CA CYS A 398 25.71 70.31 22.53
C CYS A 398 26.05 70.97 21.19
N HIS A 399 25.13 70.93 20.21
CA HIS A 399 25.35 71.52 18.89
C HIS A 399 25.50 73.05 18.95
N PHE A 400 24.76 73.71 19.84
CA PHE A 400 24.73 75.18 19.96
C PHE A 400 25.44 75.71 21.22
N ALA A 401 26.12 74.86 22.00
CA ALA A 401 26.81 75.20 23.25
C ALA A 401 25.95 76.00 24.25
N LEU A 402 24.68 75.61 24.42
CA LEU A 402 23.73 76.31 25.29
C LEU A 402 23.96 75.99 26.77
N ALA A 403 23.86 76.99 27.64
CA ALA A 403 23.91 76.80 29.09
C ALA A 403 22.65 76.08 29.60
N LYS A 404 22.81 75.14 30.53
CA LYS A 404 21.69 74.42 31.13
C LYS A 404 20.83 75.38 31.96
N PRO A 405 19.51 75.51 31.69
CA PRO A 405 18.63 76.26 32.57
C PRO A 405 18.56 75.59 33.95
N GLY A 406 18.64 76.38 35.02
CA GLY A 406 18.46 75.89 36.38
C GLY A 406 17.02 75.41 36.61
N GLN A 407 16.86 74.22 37.19
CA GLN A 407 15.54 73.67 37.53
C GLN A 407 14.94 74.44 38.71
N LEU A 408 13.80 75.09 38.49
CA LEU A 408 12.93 75.57 39.56
C LEU A 408 12.12 74.37 40.07
N SER A 409 12.29 74.03 41.34
CA SER A 409 11.53 72.97 42.01
C SER A 409 10.12 73.49 42.31
N GLU A 410 9.20 73.34 41.37
CA GLU A 410 7.77 73.53 41.65
C GLU A 410 7.22 72.33 42.42
N GLU A 411 6.35 72.58 43.41
CA GLU A 411 5.57 71.54 44.09
C GLU A 411 4.70 70.80 43.07
N ARG A 412 5.12 69.61 42.67
CA ARG A 412 4.36 68.78 41.73
C ARG A 412 3.20 68.10 42.44
N VAL A 413 1.99 68.27 41.90
CA VAL A 413 0.82 67.52 42.36
C VAL A 413 0.85 66.14 41.71
N ASN A 414 0.92 65.08 42.52
CA ASN A 414 0.98 63.72 42.01
C ASN A 414 -0.33 63.31 41.33
N HIS A 415 -0.27 62.99 40.03
CA HIS A 415 -1.39 62.46 39.26
C HIS A 415 -0.95 61.26 38.41
N ALA A 416 -1.75 60.20 38.38
CA ALA A 416 -1.52 59.09 37.48
C ALA A 416 -1.94 59.46 36.04
N PHE A 417 -1.08 59.17 35.06
CA PHE A 417 -1.30 59.41 33.64
C PHE A 417 -1.41 58.08 32.87
N PHE A 418 -2.49 57.93 32.09
CA PHE A 418 -2.71 56.84 31.12
C PHE A 418 -2.79 55.41 31.71
N ILE A 419 -2.96 55.24 33.03
CA ILE A 419 -3.04 53.92 33.67
C ILE A 419 -4.49 53.38 33.65
N GLY A 420 -5.47 54.20 34.01
CA GLY A 420 -6.86 53.75 34.23
C GLY A 420 -7.51 53.06 33.01
N ASN A 421 -7.56 53.73 31.86
CA ASN A 421 -8.16 53.14 30.66
C ASN A 421 -7.31 52.01 30.06
N LEU A 422 -5.99 52.01 30.26
CA LEU A 422 -5.13 50.90 29.82
C LEU A 422 -5.60 49.56 30.43
N PHE A 423 -5.84 49.53 31.74
CA PHE A 423 -6.33 48.31 32.39
C PHE A 423 -7.77 47.98 31.97
N ARG A 424 -8.67 48.96 31.99
CA ARG A 424 -10.12 48.73 31.73
C ARG A 424 -10.44 48.42 30.27
N GLN A 425 -9.93 49.22 29.32
CA GLN A 425 -10.32 49.16 27.91
C GLN A 425 -9.46 48.21 27.08
N VAL A 426 -8.21 47.96 27.48
CA VAL A 426 -7.28 47.14 26.70
C VAL A 426 -7.02 45.80 27.39
N ILE A 427 -6.36 45.82 28.55
CA ILE A 427 -5.85 44.60 29.20
C ILE A 427 -7.02 43.68 29.58
N ILE A 428 -8.02 44.18 30.30
CA ILE A 428 -9.16 43.38 30.78
C ILE A 428 -10.14 43.05 29.66
N ALA A 429 -10.31 43.92 28.67
CA ALA A 429 -11.14 43.66 27.49
C ALA A 429 -10.65 42.41 26.73
N ASP A 430 -9.34 42.17 26.73
CA ASP A 430 -8.67 41.03 26.11
C ASP A 430 -8.77 39.71 26.90
N ARG A 431 -9.65 39.61 27.92
CA ARG A 431 -9.80 38.43 28.80
C ARG A 431 -9.97 37.09 28.07
N HIS A 432 -10.51 37.08 26.85
CA HIS A 432 -10.79 35.87 26.07
C HIS A 432 -9.62 35.41 25.17
N LEU A 433 -8.59 36.24 24.98
CA LEU A 433 -7.53 35.96 24.00
C LEU A 433 -6.67 34.75 24.37
N ALA A 434 -6.31 34.58 25.65
CA ALA A 434 -5.49 33.44 26.07
C ALA A 434 -6.18 32.08 25.88
N GLY A 435 -7.51 32.00 25.97
CA GLY A 435 -8.26 30.76 25.76
C GLY A 435 -8.23 30.26 24.31
N LEU A 436 -8.06 31.17 23.35
CA LEU A 436 -7.88 30.85 21.92
C LEU A 436 -6.50 30.22 21.65
N TYR A 437 -5.50 30.54 22.48
CA TYR A 437 -4.12 30.07 22.34
C TYR A 437 -3.72 28.95 23.31
N SER A 438 -4.52 28.65 24.34
CA SER A 438 -4.19 27.68 25.39
C SER A 438 -4.63 26.24 25.10
N THR A 439 -5.23 25.97 23.94
CA THR A 439 -5.82 24.65 23.70
C THR A 439 -5.42 24.03 22.37
N ASP A 440 -4.50 23.05 22.44
CA ASP A 440 -4.25 22.06 21.40
C ASP A 440 -5.43 21.05 21.28
N VAL A 441 -6.67 21.55 21.28
CA VAL A 441 -7.90 20.76 21.07
C VAL A 441 -7.91 20.21 19.65
N ARG A 442 -7.31 20.93 18.69
CA ARG A 442 -7.13 20.44 17.32
C ARG A 442 -6.13 19.28 17.27
N GLY A 443 -5.01 19.33 17.99
CA GLY A 443 -4.05 18.22 18.09
C GLY A 443 -4.64 16.97 18.76
N LYS A 444 -5.39 17.13 19.86
CA LYS A 444 -6.10 16.01 20.51
C LYS A 444 -7.17 15.38 19.61
N ARG A 445 -7.98 16.17 18.90
CA ARG A 445 -8.98 15.65 17.94
C ARG A 445 -8.32 15.01 16.72
N ARG A 446 -7.19 15.55 16.23
CA ARG A 446 -6.42 14.95 15.13
C ARG A 446 -5.86 13.59 15.56
N LYS A 447 -5.23 13.49 16.73
CA LYS A 447 -4.75 12.21 17.28
C LYS A 447 -5.88 11.20 17.46
N LEU A 448 -7.07 11.63 17.89
CA LEU A 448 -8.25 10.77 17.97
C LEU A 448 -8.71 10.27 16.58
N ARG A 449 -8.77 11.14 15.58
CA ARG A 449 -9.14 10.76 14.20
C ARG A 449 -8.13 9.78 13.60
N TRP A 450 -6.83 10.00 13.81
CA TRP A 450 -5.78 9.07 13.38
C TRP A 450 -5.82 7.75 14.15
N GLY A 451 -6.10 7.77 15.45
CA GLY A 451 -6.27 6.54 16.24
C GLY A 451 -7.48 5.71 15.80
N LEU A 452 -8.62 6.34 15.54
CA LEU A 452 -9.82 5.65 15.02
C LEU A 452 -9.62 5.15 13.60
N ALA A 453 -8.96 5.93 12.72
CA ALA A 453 -8.63 5.51 11.37
C ALA A 453 -7.68 4.31 11.38
N ALA A 454 -6.64 4.32 12.22
CA ALA A 454 -5.72 3.19 12.37
C ALA A 454 -6.43 1.94 12.91
N ALA A 455 -7.34 2.09 13.87
CA ALA A 455 -8.13 0.97 14.38
C ALA A 455 -9.07 0.38 13.32
N ALA A 456 -9.76 1.22 12.55
CA ALA A 456 -10.64 0.77 11.46
C ALA A 456 -9.84 0.04 10.36
N LEU A 457 -8.66 0.57 10.01
CA LEU A 457 -7.78 -0.04 9.01
C LEU A 457 -7.20 -1.38 9.52
N GLY A 458 -6.88 -1.48 10.81
CA GLY A 458 -6.50 -2.74 11.45
C GLY A 458 -7.60 -3.79 11.41
N ILE A 459 -8.85 -3.43 11.74
CA ILE A 459 -10.00 -4.34 11.67
C ILE A 459 -10.23 -4.82 10.23
N PHE A 460 -10.13 -3.92 9.26
CA PHE A 460 -10.27 -4.25 7.85
C PHE A 460 -9.20 -5.25 7.39
N ALA A 461 -7.92 -5.00 7.74
CA ALA A 461 -6.82 -5.91 7.42
C ALA A 461 -7.00 -7.30 8.08
N CYS A 462 -7.40 -7.35 9.35
CA CYS A 462 -7.70 -8.61 10.04
C CYS A 462 -8.86 -9.36 9.37
N THR A 463 -9.89 -8.66 8.90
CA THR A 463 -11.03 -9.28 8.22
C THR A 463 -10.59 -9.94 6.91
N LEU A 464 -9.77 -9.24 6.12
CA LEU A 464 -9.21 -9.79 4.88
C LEU A 464 -8.34 -11.03 5.14
N TRP A 465 -7.46 -10.97 6.14
CA TRP A 465 -6.64 -12.11 6.55
C TRP A 465 -7.46 -13.32 7.01
N ILE A 466 -8.51 -13.10 7.82
CA ILE A 466 -9.42 -14.16 8.27
C ILE A 466 -10.12 -14.81 7.08
N THR A 467 -10.66 -14.01 6.16
CA THR A 467 -11.32 -14.56 4.97
C THR A 467 -10.37 -15.38 4.09
N SER A 468 -9.12 -14.94 3.98
CA SER A 468 -8.06 -15.66 3.28
C SER A 468 -7.70 -16.98 3.93
N ALA A 469 -7.56 -17.00 5.26
CA ALA A 469 -7.23 -18.22 5.98
C ALA A 469 -8.37 -19.26 5.92
N VAL A 470 -9.63 -18.82 6.08
CA VAL A 470 -10.80 -19.71 6.02
C VAL A 470 -10.98 -20.31 4.63
N ARG A 471 -10.80 -19.52 3.56
CA ARG A 471 -10.92 -20.03 2.18
C ARG A 471 -9.82 -21.04 1.83
N ASN A 472 -8.57 -20.73 2.18
CA ASN A 472 -7.45 -21.67 1.94
C ASN A 472 -7.65 -22.98 2.72
N HIS A 473 -8.07 -22.91 3.99
CA HIS A 473 -8.32 -24.10 4.78
C HIS A 473 -9.49 -24.92 4.23
N GLY A 474 -10.58 -24.26 3.83
CA GLY A 474 -11.74 -24.93 3.24
C GLY A 474 -11.42 -25.65 1.93
N GLU A 475 -10.51 -25.12 1.09
CA GLU A 475 -10.07 -25.84 -0.11
C GLU A 475 -9.24 -27.07 0.20
N ILE A 476 -8.34 -26.99 1.17
CA ILE A 476 -7.54 -28.16 1.61
C ILE A 476 -8.46 -29.24 2.19
N GLU A 477 -9.48 -28.84 2.95
CA GLU A 477 -10.48 -29.76 3.50
C GLU A 477 -11.29 -30.41 2.37
N ALA A 478 -11.78 -29.62 1.40
CA ALA A 478 -12.51 -30.13 0.24
C ALA A 478 -11.66 -31.11 -0.60
N MET A 479 -10.39 -30.80 -0.79
CA MET A 479 -9.43 -31.67 -1.47
C MET A 479 -9.23 -32.98 -0.70
N SER A 480 -9.02 -32.92 0.62
CA SER A 480 -8.87 -34.11 1.46
C SER A 480 -10.11 -35.00 1.43
N HIS A 481 -11.31 -34.40 1.41
CA HIS A 481 -12.57 -35.11 1.28
C HIS A 481 -12.68 -35.80 -0.08
N THR A 482 -12.37 -35.07 -1.16
CA THR A 482 -12.38 -35.62 -2.53
C THR A 482 -11.44 -36.82 -2.66
N PHE A 483 -10.23 -36.75 -2.08
CA PHE A 483 -9.30 -37.88 -2.09
C PHE A 483 -9.78 -39.07 -1.25
N ALA A 484 -10.42 -38.82 -0.11
CA ALA A 484 -11.00 -39.89 0.69
C ALA A 484 -12.16 -40.59 -0.03
N GLU A 485 -13.08 -39.82 -0.61
CA GLU A 485 -14.19 -40.34 -1.42
C GLU A 485 -13.68 -41.14 -2.62
N ALA A 486 -12.70 -40.59 -3.36
CA ALA A 486 -12.08 -41.26 -4.50
C ALA A 486 -11.43 -42.60 -4.11
N ALA A 487 -10.70 -42.63 -2.99
CA ALA A 487 -10.10 -43.86 -2.48
C ALA A 487 -11.17 -44.90 -2.13
N THR A 488 -12.27 -44.50 -1.48
CA THR A 488 -13.36 -45.43 -1.16
C THR A 488 -14.10 -45.94 -2.39
N ALA A 489 -14.26 -45.11 -3.43
CA ALA A 489 -14.87 -45.54 -4.69
C ALA A 489 -14.00 -46.57 -5.42
N ASP A 490 -12.67 -46.36 -5.43
CA ASP A 490 -11.72 -47.31 -6.02
C ASP A 490 -11.70 -48.64 -5.26
N ASP A 491 -11.79 -48.63 -3.93
CA ASP A 491 -11.81 -49.86 -3.13
C ASP A 491 -13.09 -50.70 -3.36
N GLN A 492 -14.19 -50.08 -3.82
CA GLN A 492 -15.43 -50.78 -4.19
C GLN A 492 -15.35 -51.45 -5.58
N GLN A 493 -14.43 -51.03 -6.46
CA GLN A 493 -14.36 -51.47 -7.85
C GLN A 493 -13.07 -52.26 -8.12
N THR A 494 -13.08 -53.56 -7.79
CA THR A 494 -11.90 -54.44 -7.86
C THR A 494 -11.53 -54.96 -9.26
N THR A 495 -12.41 -54.81 -10.25
CA THR A 495 -12.24 -55.35 -11.61
C THR A 495 -11.69 -54.34 -12.63
N GLN A 496 -11.36 -53.13 -12.19
CA GLN A 496 -10.86 -52.07 -13.06
C GLN A 496 -9.36 -52.19 -13.35
N TYR A 497 -8.93 -51.54 -14.42
CA TYR A 497 -7.52 -51.52 -14.81
C TYR A 497 -6.62 -50.79 -13.80
N ALA A 498 -7.11 -49.66 -13.28
CA ALA A 498 -6.41 -48.79 -12.35
C ALA A 498 -7.38 -48.18 -11.34
N ARG A 499 -6.82 -47.55 -10.30
CA ARG A 499 -7.57 -46.74 -9.32
C ARG A 499 -7.96 -45.40 -9.92
N TRP A 500 -8.95 -45.43 -10.80
CA TRP A 500 -9.30 -44.31 -11.66
C TRP A 500 -9.77 -43.09 -10.89
N HIS A 501 -10.59 -43.25 -9.86
CA HIS A 501 -11.11 -42.12 -9.09
C HIS A 501 -9.98 -41.37 -8.39
N SER A 502 -9.01 -42.09 -7.81
CA SER A 502 -7.86 -41.47 -7.14
C SER A 502 -6.95 -40.71 -8.11
N ILE A 503 -6.67 -41.28 -9.28
CA ILE A 503 -5.79 -40.64 -10.28
C ILE A 503 -6.49 -39.43 -10.90
N ASP A 504 -7.79 -39.55 -11.18
CA ASP A 504 -8.60 -38.48 -11.74
C ASP A 504 -8.78 -37.32 -10.75
N ALA A 505 -8.94 -37.60 -9.45
CA ALA A 505 -8.96 -36.56 -8.42
C ALA A 505 -7.62 -35.81 -8.32
N LEU A 506 -6.49 -36.52 -8.42
CA LEU A 506 -5.16 -35.90 -8.44
C LEU A 506 -4.98 -35.01 -9.68
N ARG A 507 -5.44 -35.48 -10.85
CA ARG A 507 -5.45 -34.71 -12.10
C ARG A 507 -6.29 -33.43 -11.96
N ASP A 508 -7.51 -33.55 -11.45
CA ASP A 508 -8.46 -32.43 -11.34
C ASP A 508 -7.90 -31.35 -10.41
N TRP A 509 -7.45 -31.72 -9.20
CA TRP A 509 -6.83 -30.77 -8.27
C TRP A 509 -5.50 -30.21 -8.79
N GLY A 510 -4.67 -31.03 -9.43
CA GLY A 510 -3.43 -30.57 -10.06
C GLY A 510 -3.70 -29.54 -11.16
N SER A 511 -4.67 -29.81 -12.04
CA SER A 511 -5.09 -28.90 -13.11
C SER A 511 -5.67 -27.59 -12.57
N HIS A 512 -6.46 -27.66 -11.49
CA HIS A 512 -7.06 -26.51 -10.84
C HIS A 512 -6.01 -25.56 -10.24
N TYR A 513 -4.98 -26.10 -9.58
CA TYR A 513 -3.90 -25.26 -9.06
C TYR A 513 -2.99 -24.72 -10.16
N TYR A 514 -2.64 -25.55 -11.15
CA TYR A 514 -1.82 -25.13 -12.29
C TYR A 514 -2.47 -23.98 -13.08
N GLN A 515 -3.79 -24.05 -13.34
CA GLN A 515 -4.53 -22.97 -14.02
C GLN A 515 -4.55 -21.66 -13.23
N ARG A 516 -4.56 -21.71 -11.89
CA ARG A 516 -4.52 -20.50 -11.05
C ARG A 516 -3.16 -19.83 -11.05
N GLU A 517 -2.08 -20.60 -11.18
CA GLU A 517 -0.73 -20.06 -11.20
C GLU A 517 -0.35 -19.52 -12.58
N HIS A 518 -0.70 -20.24 -13.64
CA HIS A 518 -0.26 -19.96 -15.01
C HIS A 518 -1.33 -19.32 -15.91
N GLY A 519 -2.58 -19.21 -15.46
CA GLY A 519 -3.72 -18.68 -16.22
C GLY A 519 -4.41 -17.50 -15.53
N ASP A 520 -5.50 -17.80 -14.79
CA ASP A 520 -6.45 -16.80 -14.28
C ASP A 520 -5.95 -15.98 -13.09
N GLY A 521 -4.88 -16.44 -12.44
CA GLY A 521 -4.33 -15.85 -11.22
C GLY A 521 -5.07 -16.28 -9.94
N VAL A 522 -4.41 -16.09 -8.80
CA VAL A 522 -4.99 -16.42 -7.48
C VAL A 522 -6.04 -15.36 -7.08
N PRO A 523 -7.27 -15.76 -6.70
CA PRO A 523 -8.28 -14.82 -6.23
C PRO A 523 -7.79 -13.97 -5.06
N TRP A 524 -8.08 -12.67 -5.05
CA TRP A 524 -7.64 -11.75 -3.99
C TRP A 524 -8.13 -12.15 -2.60
N SER A 525 -9.22 -12.90 -2.53
CA SER A 525 -9.73 -13.46 -1.29
C SER A 525 -8.84 -14.54 -0.67
N MET A 526 -7.85 -15.07 -1.40
CA MET A 526 -6.93 -16.13 -0.97
C MET A 526 -5.46 -15.66 -0.96
N GLY A 527 -5.14 -14.57 -1.66
CA GLY A 527 -3.78 -14.11 -1.97
C GLY A 527 -3.09 -13.21 -0.93
N TRP A 528 -3.62 -13.02 0.28
CA TRP A 528 -3.01 -12.13 1.29
C TRP A 528 -1.75 -12.73 1.97
N GLY A 529 -0.90 -13.43 1.23
CA GLY A 529 0.29 -14.12 1.71
C GLY A 529 0.01 -15.44 2.46
N LEU A 530 -1.23 -15.92 2.40
CA LEU A 530 -1.69 -17.16 3.06
C LEU A 530 -2.08 -18.26 2.07
N TYR A 531 -1.88 -18.02 0.78
CA TYR A 531 -2.16 -19.01 -0.26
C TYR A 531 -1.19 -20.19 -0.13
N GLN A 532 -1.73 -21.41 -0.16
CA GLN A 532 -0.94 -22.63 -0.02
C GLN A 532 -0.81 -23.41 -1.34
N GLY A 533 -1.45 -22.96 -2.42
CA GLY A 533 -1.40 -23.65 -3.71
C GLY A 533 0.01 -23.83 -4.25
N ASP A 534 0.88 -22.82 -4.11
CA ASP A 534 2.28 -22.86 -4.57
C ASP A 534 3.09 -24.00 -3.95
N ALA A 535 2.74 -24.44 -2.73
CA ALA A 535 3.39 -25.57 -2.07
C ALA A 535 2.69 -26.92 -2.35
N ILE A 536 1.40 -26.88 -2.66
CA ILE A 536 0.55 -28.06 -2.85
C ILE A 536 0.63 -28.56 -4.30
N GLU A 537 0.67 -27.66 -5.27
CA GLU A 537 0.64 -27.95 -6.71
C GLU A 537 1.77 -28.91 -7.15
N PRO A 538 3.06 -28.64 -6.80
CA PRO A 538 4.13 -29.55 -7.20
C PRO A 538 3.99 -30.92 -6.55
N ALA A 539 3.55 -30.97 -5.29
CA ALA A 539 3.39 -32.21 -4.54
C ALA A 539 2.25 -33.09 -5.08
N ILE A 540 1.17 -32.48 -5.58
CA ILE A 540 0.08 -33.21 -6.24
C ILE A 540 0.53 -33.71 -7.61
N ARG A 541 1.19 -32.86 -8.39
CA ARG A 541 1.69 -33.21 -9.73
C ARG A 541 2.69 -34.34 -9.69
N GLU A 542 3.67 -34.30 -8.78
CA GLU A 542 4.63 -35.38 -8.56
C GLU A 542 3.90 -36.72 -8.30
N ARG A 543 2.96 -36.73 -7.35
CA ARG A 543 2.19 -37.94 -7.02
C ARG A 543 1.29 -38.41 -8.18
N TYR A 544 0.73 -37.49 -8.94
CA TYR A 544 -0.07 -37.79 -10.12
C TYR A 544 0.78 -38.48 -11.19
N PHE A 545 1.90 -37.86 -11.55
CA PHE A 545 2.78 -38.34 -12.61
C PHE A 545 3.49 -39.64 -12.25
N ASP A 546 3.85 -39.85 -10.98
CA ASP A 546 4.36 -41.14 -10.50
C ASP A 546 3.35 -42.27 -10.70
N ARG A 547 2.07 -42.02 -10.38
CA ARG A 547 1.01 -43.01 -10.61
C ARG A 547 0.76 -43.22 -12.10
N LEU A 548 0.72 -42.14 -12.87
CA LEU A 548 0.50 -42.20 -14.32
C LEU A 548 1.63 -42.94 -15.03
N ARG A 549 2.87 -42.84 -14.54
CA ARG A 549 4.01 -43.57 -15.07
C ARG A 549 3.78 -45.09 -15.06
N THR A 550 3.41 -45.64 -13.90
CA THR A 550 3.15 -47.08 -13.77
C THR A 550 1.87 -47.51 -14.50
N VAL A 551 0.85 -46.65 -14.52
CA VAL A 551 -0.47 -46.99 -15.10
C VAL A 551 -0.51 -46.85 -16.62
N MET A 552 0.22 -45.88 -17.20
CA MET A 552 0.18 -45.57 -18.64
C MET A 552 1.55 -45.70 -19.31
N LEU A 553 2.58 -44.99 -18.81
CA LEU A 553 3.83 -44.85 -19.55
C LEU A 553 4.61 -46.17 -19.67
N GLU A 554 4.71 -46.96 -18.60
CA GLU A 554 5.41 -48.25 -18.63
C GLU A 554 4.75 -49.25 -19.61
N PRO A 555 3.42 -49.47 -19.59
CA PRO A 555 2.75 -50.27 -20.62
C PRO A 555 2.95 -49.74 -22.04
N VAL A 556 2.86 -48.42 -22.23
CA VAL A 556 3.04 -47.77 -23.54
C VAL A 556 4.47 -47.95 -24.05
N GLU A 557 5.48 -47.76 -23.19
CA GLU A 557 6.89 -47.97 -23.51
C GLU A 557 7.16 -49.42 -23.94
N GLN A 558 6.61 -50.39 -23.19
CA GLN A 558 6.72 -51.81 -23.53
C GLN A 558 6.06 -52.13 -24.88
N ASN A 559 4.86 -51.59 -25.12
CA ASN A 559 4.12 -51.83 -26.36
C ASN A 559 4.78 -51.16 -27.57
N LEU A 560 5.26 -49.93 -27.44
CA LEU A 560 6.03 -49.24 -28.49
C LEU A 560 7.32 -50.00 -28.82
N THR A 561 8.08 -50.40 -27.79
CA THR A 561 9.34 -51.13 -27.96
C THR A 561 9.13 -52.48 -28.66
N ARG A 562 8.12 -53.26 -28.22
CA ARG A 562 7.78 -54.54 -28.85
C ARG A 562 7.26 -54.36 -30.28
N SER A 563 6.50 -53.30 -30.54
CA SER A 563 5.98 -52.99 -31.89
C SER A 563 7.12 -52.65 -32.85
N LEU A 564 8.09 -51.84 -32.41
CA LEU A 564 9.28 -51.52 -33.20
C LEU A 564 10.18 -52.74 -33.43
N PHE A 565 10.33 -53.61 -32.43
CA PHE A 565 11.12 -54.84 -32.59
C PHE A 565 10.44 -55.83 -33.54
N SER A 566 9.14 -56.09 -33.34
CA SER A 566 8.36 -57.01 -34.18
C SER A 566 8.23 -56.54 -35.62
N LEU A 567 8.27 -55.22 -35.88
CA LEU A 567 8.28 -54.67 -37.23
C LEU A 567 9.39 -55.29 -38.10
N THR A 568 10.58 -55.49 -37.54
CA THR A 568 11.72 -56.09 -38.26
C THR A 568 11.54 -57.58 -38.57
N THR A 569 10.60 -58.25 -37.90
CA THR A 569 10.35 -59.70 -38.04
C THR A 569 9.24 -60.03 -39.04
N ILE A 570 8.46 -59.03 -39.48
CA ILE A 570 7.35 -59.24 -40.42
C ILE A 570 7.92 -59.42 -41.83
N GLY A 571 7.53 -60.51 -42.51
CA GLY A 571 7.91 -60.76 -43.89
C GLY A 571 7.26 -59.77 -44.86
N VAL A 572 8.07 -59.04 -45.62
CA VAL A 572 7.58 -58.06 -46.61
C VAL A 572 7.06 -58.77 -47.85
N TYR A 573 5.84 -58.42 -48.28
CA TYR A 573 5.26 -58.91 -49.51
C TYR A 573 6.13 -58.53 -50.72
N LYS A 574 6.52 -59.54 -51.50
CA LYS A 574 7.17 -59.37 -52.80
C LYS A 574 6.27 -59.99 -53.85
N ARG A 575 5.98 -59.27 -54.94
CA ARG A 575 5.12 -59.75 -56.04
C ARG A 575 5.57 -61.07 -56.69
N THR A 576 6.82 -61.50 -56.47
CA THR A 576 7.38 -62.76 -56.97
C THR A 576 7.15 -63.96 -56.06
N THR A 577 6.51 -63.78 -54.90
CA THR A 577 6.22 -64.84 -53.91
C THR A 577 4.78 -64.70 -53.44
N ASP A 578 4.10 -65.84 -53.33
CA ASP A 578 2.66 -65.92 -53.10
C ASP A 578 2.21 -65.40 -51.72
N GLU A 579 1.05 -64.77 -51.76
CA GLU A 579 0.12 -64.36 -50.70
C GLU A 579 0.39 -63.03 -49.96
N LEU A 580 -0.48 -62.06 -50.27
CA LEU A 580 -0.75 -60.88 -49.45
C LEU A 580 -1.52 -61.36 -48.21
N HIS A 581 -0.93 -61.24 -47.03
CA HIS A 581 -1.58 -61.61 -45.79
C HIS A 581 -1.94 -60.36 -44.98
N ALA A 582 -3.13 -60.40 -44.36
CA ALA A 582 -3.42 -59.50 -43.26
C ALA A 582 -2.39 -59.77 -42.17
N VAL A 583 -1.70 -58.72 -41.71
CA VAL A 583 -0.82 -58.86 -40.56
C VAL A 583 -1.74 -59.00 -39.36
N ASP A 584 -1.89 -60.21 -38.83
CA ASP A 584 -2.34 -60.41 -37.46
C ASP A 584 -1.26 -59.76 -36.57
N GLY A 585 -1.43 -58.46 -36.38
CA GLY A 585 -0.43 -57.58 -35.79
C GLY A 585 -0.02 -58.01 -34.40
N PRO A 586 1.10 -57.50 -33.88
CA PRO A 586 1.52 -57.80 -32.53
C PRO A 586 0.38 -57.42 -31.57
N ASP A 587 0.09 -58.29 -30.59
CA ASP A 587 -0.97 -58.09 -29.57
C ASP A 587 -0.81 -56.79 -28.75
N THR A 588 0.28 -56.06 -28.97
CA THR A 588 0.68 -54.83 -28.33
C THR A 588 0.06 -53.56 -28.94
N VAL A 589 -0.61 -53.65 -30.10
CA VAL A 589 -1.27 -52.50 -30.75
C VAL A 589 -2.76 -52.76 -31.00
N ALA A 590 -3.57 -51.72 -30.80
CA ALA A 590 -5.00 -51.77 -31.03
C ALA A 590 -5.35 -52.15 -32.48
N PRO A 591 -6.40 -52.94 -32.72
CA PRO A 591 -6.71 -53.49 -34.05
C PRO A 591 -6.80 -52.45 -35.17
N TYR A 592 -7.33 -51.25 -34.87
CA TYR A 592 -7.51 -50.17 -35.84
C TYR A 592 -6.19 -49.49 -36.27
N ALA A 593 -5.12 -49.64 -35.50
CA ALA A 593 -3.82 -49.00 -35.73
C ALA A 593 -2.75 -49.98 -36.24
N ARG A 594 -3.12 -51.24 -36.50
CA ARG A 594 -2.24 -52.26 -37.09
C ARG A 594 -1.96 -51.96 -38.58
N PRO A 595 -0.84 -52.44 -39.13
CA PRO A 595 -0.64 -52.47 -40.58
C PRO A 595 -1.83 -53.16 -41.26
N ARG A 596 -2.32 -52.60 -42.37
CA ARG A 596 -3.46 -53.19 -43.12
C ARG A 596 -3.07 -54.51 -43.76
N ASP A 597 -1.85 -54.55 -44.28
CA ASP A 597 -1.23 -55.69 -44.95
C ASP A 597 0.30 -55.67 -44.75
N ASN A 598 0.96 -56.72 -45.23
CA ASN A 598 2.41 -56.86 -45.19
C ASN A 598 3.14 -56.19 -46.37
N THR A 599 2.53 -55.19 -47.03
CA THR A 599 3.21 -54.39 -48.05
C THR A 599 4.26 -53.48 -47.43
N ALA A 600 5.31 -53.16 -48.19
CA ALA A 600 6.36 -52.25 -47.73
C ALA A 600 5.81 -50.86 -47.34
N GLU A 601 4.77 -50.36 -48.04
CA GLU A 601 4.14 -49.07 -47.74
C GLU A 601 3.36 -49.09 -46.42
N SER A 602 2.52 -50.11 -46.21
CA SER A 602 1.75 -50.30 -44.98
C SER A 602 2.66 -50.44 -43.75
N LEU A 603 3.72 -51.25 -43.86
CA LEU A 603 4.70 -51.45 -42.81
C LEU A 603 5.54 -50.19 -42.54
N ALA A 604 5.97 -49.47 -43.58
CA ALA A 604 6.73 -48.23 -43.41
C ALA A 604 5.89 -47.14 -42.72
N LYS A 605 4.61 -46.99 -43.10
CA LYS A 605 3.70 -46.02 -42.48
C LYS A 605 3.46 -46.33 -41.01
N PHE A 606 3.20 -47.60 -40.68
CA PHE A 606 3.04 -48.05 -39.30
C PHE A 606 4.33 -47.83 -38.47
N GLY A 607 5.48 -48.25 -39.02
CA GLY A 607 6.78 -48.08 -38.38
C GLY A 607 7.12 -46.63 -38.10
N ARG A 608 6.90 -45.73 -39.08
CA ARG A 608 7.13 -44.29 -38.91
C ARG A 608 6.24 -43.71 -37.82
N ASN A 609 4.94 -43.98 -37.84
CA ASN A 609 4.03 -43.49 -36.80
C ASN A 609 4.43 -43.97 -35.39
N THR A 610 4.85 -45.23 -35.27
CA THR A 610 5.28 -45.84 -34.01
C THR A 610 6.60 -45.23 -33.53
N LEU A 611 7.57 -45.06 -34.42
CA LEU A 611 8.87 -44.46 -34.11
C LEU A 611 8.73 -42.98 -33.74
N ASP A 612 7.93 -42.23 -34.48
CA ASP A 612 7.65 -40.82 -34.18
C ASP A 612 7.01 -40.66 -32.79
N THR A 613 6.04 -41.51 -32.45
CA THR A 613 5.44 -41.52 -31.10
C THR A 613 6.44 -41.89 -30.02
N TYR A 614 7.33 -42.85 -30.27
CA TYR A 614 8.42 -43.20 -29.34
C TYR A 614 9.37 -42.02 -29.13
N LEU A 615 9.75 -41.31 -30.19
CA LEU A 615 10.65 -40.15 -30.12
C LEU A 615 9.99 -38.96 -29.40
N MET A 616 8.70 -38.71 -29.63
CA MET A 616 7.90 -37.73 -28.88
C MET A 616 7.97 -37.98 -27.38
N LEU A 617 7.85 -39.23 -26.95
CA LEU A 617 7.88 -39.60 -25.55
C LEU A 617 9.29 -39.68 -24.93
N SER A 618 10.37 -39.66 -25.72
CA SER A 618 11.74 -39.92 -25.24
C SER A 618 12.73 -38.78 -25.55
N ASP A 619 13.25 -38.71 -26.77
CA ASP A 619 14.41 -37.89 -27.13
C ASP A 619 14.06 -36.51 -27.72
N MET A 620 12.84 -36.31 -28.23
CA MET A 620 12.52 -35.06 -28.93
C MET A 620 12.52 -33.85 -27.98
N GLU A 621 12.94 -32.67 -28.42
CA GLU A 621 12.86 -31.46 -27.58
C GLU A 621 11.41 -31.15 -27.22
N ARG A 622 11.16 -30.74 -25.97
CA ARG A 622 9.79 -30.55 -25.49
C ARG A 622 9.00 -29.55 -26.34
N ALA A 623 9.65 -28.51 -26.86
CA ALA A 623 8.99 -27.50 -27.70
C ALA A 623 8.50 -28.03 -29.06
N ASP A 624 9.14 -29.09 -29.58
CA ASP A 624 8.83 -29.68 -30.89
C ASP A 624 7.79 -30.81 -30.81
N ILE A 625 7.31 -31.14 -29.60
CA ILE A 625 6.32 -32.19 -29.40
C ILE A 625 4.94 -31.75 -29.91
N ASP A 626 4.42 -32.50 -30.88
CA ASP A 626 3.03 -32.36 -31.33
C ASP A 626 2.08 -33.05 -30.34
N SER A 627 1.49 -32.23 -29.45
CA SER A 627 0.50 -32.68 -28.46
C SER A 627 -0.75 -33.32 -29.08
N GLU A 628 -1.19 -32.87 -30.25
CA GLU A 628 -2.40 -33.40 -30.90
C GLU A 628 -2.11 -34.78 -31.52
N ALA A 629 -0.95 -34.93 -32.19
CA ALA A 629 -0.50 -36.22 -32.68
C ALA A 629 -0.31 -37.22 -31.53
N LEU A 630 0.24 -36.78 -30.40
CA LEU A 630 0.42 -37.63 -29.23
C LEU A 630 -0.91 -38.09 -28.66
N ARG A 631 -1.86 -37.16 -28.46
CA ARG A 631 -3.22 -37.42 -27.99
C ARG A 631 -3.94 -38.46 -28.85
N ASN A 632 -3.80 -38.37 -30.18
CA ASN A 632 -4.47 -39.27 -31.11
C ASN A 632 -3.80 -40.65 -31.21
N ARG A 633 -2.49 -40.75 -30.92
CA ARG A 633 -1.71 -41.99 -31.10
C ARG A 633 -1.56 -42.82 -29.83
N LEU A 634 -1.51 -42.19 -28.65
CA LEU A 634 -1.39 -42.88 -27.36
C LEU A 634 -2.45 -43.97 -27.11
N PRO A 635 -3.74 -43.78 -27.45
CA PRO A 635 -4.76 -44.82 -27.27
C PRO A 635 -4.40 -46.15 -27.94
N ALA A 636 -3.79 -46.10 -29.13
CA ALA A 636 -3.42 -47.28 -29.90
C ALA A 636 -2.41 -48.19 -29.19
N PHE A 637 -1.54 -47.60 -28.36
CA PHE A 637 -0.48 -48.31 -27.64
C PHE A 637 -0.83 -48.58 -26.17
N TRP A 638 -1.81 -47.88 -25.58
CA TRP A 638 -2.22 -48.09 -24.19
C TRP A 638 -3.45 -48.99 -24.03
N TYR A 639 -4.49 -48.79 -24.85
CA TYR A 639 -5.77 -49.51 -24.74
C TYR A 639 -5.64 -51.05 -24.81
N PRO A 640 -4.71 -51.63 -25.60
CA PRO A 640 -4.47 -53.07 -25.57
C PRO A 640 -4.08 -53.61 -24.19
N ALA A 641 -3.30 -52.85 -23.41
CA ALA A 641 -2.93 -53.25 -22.04
C ALA A 641 -4.14 -53.24 -21.09
N ILE A 642 -5.07 -52.29 -21.29
CA ILE A 642 -6.34 -52.22 -20.57
C ILE A 642 -7.21 -53.43 -20.93
N GLN A 643 -7.37 -53.71 -22.23
CA GLN A 643 -8.11 -54.87 -22.72
C GLN A 643 -7.54 -56.19 -22.19
N GLN A 644 -6.21 -56.37 -22.21
CA GLN A 644 -5.56 -57.59 -21.75
C GLN A 644 -5.79 -57.86 -20.27
N ARG A 645 -5.79 -56.81 -19.43
CA ARG A 645 -5.97 -56.95 -17.98
C ARG A 645 -7.44 -57.08 -17.57
N THR A 646 -8.34 -56.39 -18.26
CA THR A 646 -9.78 -56.35 -17.91
C THR A 646 -10.63 -57.38 -18.67
N GLY A 647 -10.13 -57.91 -19.79
CA GLY A 647 -10.90 -58.75 -20.72
C GLY A 647 -11.97 -57.99 -21.51
N ALA A 648 -12.06 -56.67 -21.33
CA ALA A 648 -13.03 -55.81 -21.98
C ALA A 648 -12.65 -55.48 -23.42
N LYS A 649 -13.58 -55.59 -24.37
CA LYS A 649 -13.37 -55.02 -25.72
C LYS A 649 -13.10 -53.52 -25.61
N ILE A 650 -12.26 -53.01 -26.51
CA ILE A 650 -11.95 -51.59 -26.62
C ILE A 650 -13.21 -50.84 -27.04
N ASP A 651 -13.71 -50.00 -26.14
CA ASP A 651 -14.93 -49.22 -26.29
C ASP A 651 -14.79 -47.93 -25.48
N GLU A 652 -14.76 -46.78 -26.16
CA GLU A 652 -14.54 -45.48 -25.55
C GLU A 652 -15.65 -45.09 -24.57
N ASP A 653 -16.84 -45.66 -24.65
CA ASP A 653 -17.95 -45.35 -23.72
C ASP A 653 -17.82 -46.09 -22.38
N ARG A 654 -17.00 -47.14 -22.32
CA ARG A 654 -16.78 -47.91 -21.09
C ARG A 654 -15.88 -47.15 -20.12
N SER A 655 -16.10 -47.36 -18.81
CA SER A 655 -15.48 -46.58 -17.73
C SER A 655 -13.95 -46.48 -17.86
N ASP A 656 -13.24 -47.60 -17.99
CA ASP A 656 -11.77 -47.61 -18.04
C ASP A 656 -11.23 -46.75 -19.19
N TYR A 657 -11.84 -46.84 -20.38
CA TYR A 657 -11.38 -46.09 -21.56
C TYR A 657 -11.75 -44.60 -21.47
N ARG A 658 -12.90 -44.24 -20.87
CA ARG A 658 -13.23 -42.83 -20.57
C ARG A 658 -12.24 -42.18 -19.61
N TYR A 659 -11.86 -42.88 -18.54
CA TYR A 659 -10.85 -42.38 -17.61
C TYR A 659 -9.47 -42.32 -18.27
N ALA A 660 -9.10 -43.33 -19.04
CA ALA A 660 -7.85 -43.37 -19.80
C ALA A 660 -7.74 -42.21 -20.80
N GLY A 661 -8.76 -41.97 -21.62
CA GLY A 661 -8.80 -40.84 -22.56
C GLY A 661 -8.60 -39.50 -21.85
N ARG A 662 -9.26 -39.32 -20.70
CA ARG A 662 -9.09 -38.15 -19.83
C ARG A 662 -7.66 -37.95 -19.29
N GLN A 663 -6.91 -39.03 -19.06
CA GLN A 663 -5.50 -38.94 -18.67
C GLN A 663 -4.60 -38.63 -19.87
N ILE A 664 -4.88 -39.23 -21.04
CA ILE A 664 -4.17 -38.94 -22.29
C ILE A 664 -4.30 -37.47 -22.67
N ASP A 665 -5.53 -36.93 -22.58
CA ASP A 665 -5.81 -35.53 -22.87
C ASP A 665 -4.98 -34.60 -21.99
N PHE A 666 -5.00 -34.83 -20.67
CA PHE A 666 -4.24 -34.02 -19.72
C PHE A 666 -2.73 -34.17 -19.90
N TYR A 667 -2.21 -35.40 -20.03
CA TYR A 667 -0.79 -35.65 -20.25
C TYR A 667 -0.27 -34.98 -21.53
N SER A 668 -1.04 -35.07 -22.62
CA SER A 668 -0.66 -34.47 -23.91
C SER A 668 -0.66 -32.94 -23.86
N GLN A 669 -1.56 -32.33 -23.09
CA GLN A 669 -1.57 -30.88 -22.85
C GLN A 669 -0.37 -30.42 -22.00
N GLN A 670 0.05 -31.24 -21.05
CA GLN A 670 1.12 -30.91 -20.10
C GLN A 670 2.51 -31.31 -20.59
N ILE A 671 2.65 -32.01 -21.73
CA ILE A 671 3.91 -32.64 -22.19
C ILE A 671 5.10 -31.67 -22.32
N HIS A 672 4.83 -30.38 -22.50
CA HIS A 672 5.84 -29.32 -22.59
C HIS A 672 6.45 -28.95 -21.22
N GLU A 673 5.77 -29.26 -20.11
CA GLU A 673 6.22 -28.93 -18.76
C GLU A 673 7.41 -29.81 -18.33
N PRO A 674 8.39 -29.25 -17.59
CA PRO A 674 9.64 -29.93 -17.29
C PRO A 674 9.48 -31.13 -16.36
N ASP A 675 8.45 -31.11 -15.49
CA ASP A 675 8.15 -32.13 -14.49
C ASP A 675 7.42 -33.35 -15.08
N VAL A 676 6.89 -33.26 -16.30
CA VAL A 676 6.15 -34.37 -16.93
C VAL A 676 7.10 -35.51 -17.29
N PRO A 677 6.85 -36.74 -16.80
CA PRO A 677 7.72 -37.87 -17.03
C PRO A 677 7.69 -38.32 -18.50
N ARG A 678 8.85 -38.78 -18.96
CA ARG A 678 9.12 -39.26 -20.32
C ARG A 678 9.72 -40.66 -20.26
N ILE A 679 9.58 -41.43 -21.33
CA ILE A 679 10.12 -42.79 -21.41
C ILE A 679 11.63 -42.74 -21.63
N THR A 680 12.32 -43.81 -21.27
CA THR A 680 13.77 -43.92 -21.48
C THR A 680 14.08 -44.22 -22.95
N SER A 681 14.97 -43.43 -23.55
CA SER A 681 15.41 -43.67 -24.93
C SER A 681 16.38 -44.84 -25.03
N ASN A 682 16.21 -45.63 -26.09
CA ASN A 682 17.14 -46.66 -26.52
C ASN A 682 17.65 -46.33 -27.94
N ALA A 683 18.87 -45.78 -28.02
CA ALA A 683 19.50 -45.36 -29.28
C ALA A 683 19.65 -46.50 -30.31
N PHE A 684 19.86 -47.75 -29.85
CA PHE A 684 19.94 -48.91 -30.74
C PHE A 684 18.58 -49.23 -31.37
N LEU A 685 17.51 -49.19 -30.57
CA LEU A 685 16.15 -49.39 -31.07
C LEU A 685 15.78 -48.33 -32.11
N VAL A 686 16.07 -47.06 -31.82
CA VAL A 686 15.78 -45.93 -32.71
C VAL A 686 16.51 -46.07 -34.04
N SER A 687 17.82 -46.30 -34.00
CA SER A 687 18.64 -46.43 -35.22
C SER A 687 18.28 -47.67 -36.04
N SER A 688 18.08 -48.83 -35.40
CA SER A 688 17.67 -50.07 -36.08
C SER A 688 16.30 -49.91 -36.76
N SER A 689 15.33 -49.32 -36.05
CA SER A 689 13.99 -49.10 -36.58
C SER A 689 14.00 -48.10 -37.74
N ARG A 690 14.75 -47.00 -37.62
CA ARG A 690 14.89 -46.00 -38.69
C ARG A 690 15.47 -46.62 -39.96
N ASN A 691 16.58 -47.35 -39.86
CA ASN A 691 17.20 -48.01 -41.00
C ASN A 691 16.27 -49.02 -41.69
N TYR A 692 15.50 -49.78 -40.90
CA TYR A 692 14.53 -50.73 -41.46
C TYR A 692 13.37 -50.02 -42.17
N ILE A 693 12.82 -48.95 -41.58
CA ILE A 693 11.77 -48.14 -42.21
C ILE A 693 12.26 -47.51 -43.52
N ASP A 694 13.48 -46.98 -43.53
CA ASP A 694 14.09 -46.40 -44.73
C ASP A 694 14.25 -47.45 -45.84
N SER A 695 14.69 -48.67 -45.49
CA SER A 695 14.76 -49.81 -46.42
C SER A 695 13.38 -50.19 -47.00
N LEU A 696 12.31 -50.15 -46.20
CA LEU A 696 10.95 -50.36 -46.68
C LEU A 696 10.51 -49.25 -47.64
N LEU A 697 10.82 -47.99 -47.34
CA LEU A 697 10.49 -46.85 -48.19
C LEU A 697 11.22 -46.94 -49.55
N GLU A 698 12.50 -47.30 -49.56
CA GLU A 698 13.24 -47.55 -50.80
C GLU A 698 12.62 -48.68 -51.65
N GLN A 699 12.11 -49.74 -51.01
CA GLN A 699 11.39 -50.82 -51.69
C GLN A 699 10.04 -50.36 -52.28
N THR A 700 9.33 -49.44 -51.64
CA THR A 700 8.09 -48.87 -52.22
C THR A 700 8.37 -48.07 -53.48
N LEU A 701 9.48 -47.33 -53.51
CA LEU A 701 9.89 -46.48 -54.64
C LEU A 701 10.33 -47.28 -55.87
N THR A 702 10.72 -48.55 -55.69
CA THR A 702 11.18 -49.45 -56.76
C THR A 702 10.08 -50.39 -57.31
N SER A 703 8.88 -50.39 -56.74
CA SER A 703 7.77 -51.26 -57.19
C SER A 703 7.00 -50.66 -58.38
N THR A 704 6.77 -51.44 -59.45
CA THR A 704 5.95 -51.07 -60.62
C THR A 704 4.48 -50.89 -60.17
N GLU A 705 3.81 -49.78 -60.46
CA GLU A 705 2.39 -49.62 -60.11
C GLU A 705 1.53 -50.32 -61.18
N THR A 706 0.70 -51.30 -60.81
CA THR A 706 -0.19 -52.01 -61.75
C THR A 706 -1.63 -51.63 -61.44
N ILE A 707 -2.31 -51.04 -62.42
CA ILE A 707 -3.69 -50.57 -62.32
C ILE A 707 -4.56 -51.53 -63.13
N VAL A 708 -5.51 -52.19 -62.47
CA VAL A 708 -6.42 -53.15 -63.10
C VAL A 708 -7.77 -52.49 -63.30
N LEU A 709 -8.25 -52.49 -64.53
CA LEU A 709 -9.56 -51.98 -64.90
C LEU A 709 -10.42 -53.13 -65.42
N GLU A 710 -11.60 -53.32 -64.85
CA GLU A 710 -12.52 -54.36 -65.31
C GLU A 710 -13.02 -54.05 -66.72
N SER A 711 -12.94 -55.03 -67.62
CA SER A 711 -13.26 -54.80 -69.03
C SER A 711 -14.75 -54.60 -69.25
N ASP A 712 -15.60 -55.10 -68.35
CA ASP A 712 -17.06 -54.97 -68.44
C ASP A 712 -17.57 -53.61 -67.94
N THR A 713 -16.78 -52.88 -67.14
CA THR A 713 -17.04 -51.48 -66.80
C THR A 713 -16.48 -50.54 -67.85
N LEU A 714 -15.33 -50.91 -68.44
CA LEU A 714 -14.70 -50.17 -69.52
C LEU A 714 -15.48 -50.26 -70.83
N PHE A 715 -15.87 -51.46 -71.25
CA PHE A 715 -16.45 -51.73 -72.57
C PHE A 715 -17.79 -52.44 -72.46
N ALA A 716 -18.69 -52.21 -73.41
CA ALA A 716 -19.87 -53.04 -73.58
C ALA A 716 -19.47 -54.49 -73.89
N PHE A 717 -20.30 -55.47 -73.47
CA PHE A 717 -20.02 -56.89 -73.63
C PHE A 717 -19.62 -57.25 -75.08
N GLY A 718 -18.51 -58.00 -75.22
CA GLY A 718 -17.98 -58.43 -76.52
C GLY A 718 -17.36 -57.32 -77.39
N ARG A 719 -17.28 -56.07 -76.90
CA ARG A 719 -16.64 -54.96 -77.62
C ARG A 719 -15.27 -54.61 -77.04
N GLY A 720 -14.48 -53.92 -77.84
CA GLY A 720 -13.15 -53.44 -77.50
C GLY A 720 -12.70 -52.22 -78.30
N ASP A 721 -13.58 -51.66 -79.11
CA ASP A 721 -13.40 -50.45 -79.91
C ASP A 721 -13.87 -49.20 -79.16
N TYR A 722 -13.48 -48.02 -79.65
CA TYR A 722 -13.82 -46.74 -79.02
C TYR A 722 -15.34 -46.51 -78.89
N ALA A 723 -16.14 -46.97 -79.86
CA ALA A 723 -17.60 -46.88 -79.80
C ALA A 723 -18.24 -47.83 -78.77
N GLY A 724 -17.49 -48.83 -78.29
CA GLY A 724 -17.89 -49.73 -77.22
C GLY A 724 -17.50 -49.25 -75.83
N LEU A 725 -16.75 -48.15 -75.69
CA LEU A 725 -16.27 -47.62 -74.41
C LEU A 725 -17.42 -46.95 -73.63
N GLN A 726 -17.73 -47.46 -72.44
CA GLN A 726 -18.84 -46.97 -71.62
C GLN A 726 -18.50 -45.64 -70.94
N GLN A 727 -19.52 -44.89 -70.53
CA GLN A 727 -19.33 -43.59 -69.86
C GLN A 727 -18.58 -43.73 -68.52
N ALA A 728 -18.85 -44.80 -67.76
CA ALA A 728 -18.11 -45.10 -66.53
C ALA A 728 -16.63 -45.36 -66.81
N GLY A 729 -16.32 -46.18 -67.84
CA GLY A 729 -14.96 -46.44 -68.26
C GLY A 729 -14.21 -45.21 -68.79
N GLN A 730 -14.88 -44.29 -69.50
CA GLN A 730 -14.29 -43.01 -69.91
C GLN A 730 -13.86 -42.17 -68.70
N LYS A 731 -14.68 -42.15 -67.65
CA LYS A 731 -14.37 -41.42 -66.41
C LYS A 731 -13.15 -42.02 -65.70
N GLU A 732 -13.09 -43.34 -65.57
CA GLU A 732 -11.94 -44.04 -64.98
C GLU A 732 -10.65 -43.78 -65.78
N LEU A 733 -10.74 -43.79 -67.11
CA LEU A 733 -9.59 -43.48 -67.97
C LEU A 733 -9.19 -41.99 -67.94
N ASP A 734 -10.13 -41.07 -67.72
CA ASP A 734 -9.83 -39.64 -67.54
C ASP A 734 -9.10 -39.38 -66.22
N GLU A 735 -9.56 -39.97 -65.12
CA GLU A 735 -8.91 -39.90 -63.82
C GLU A 735 -7.50 -40.52 -63.88
N LEU A 736 -7.37 -41.65 -64.57
CA LEU A 736 -6.08 -42.28 -64.81
C LEU A 736 -5.15 -41.38 -65.65
N ALA A 737 -5.64 -40.80 -66.74
CA ALA A 737 -4.84 -39.92 -67.58
C ALA A 737 -4.32 -38.70 -66.80
N GLN A 738 -5.16 -38.07 -65.97
CA GLN A 738 -4.76 -36.98 -65.09
C GLN A 738 -3.70 -37.42 -64.08
N ARG A 739 -3.86 -38.60 -63.48
CA ARG A 739 -2.88 -39.15 -62.55
C ARG A 739 -1.52 -39.36 -63.21
N LEU A 740 -1.49 -39.96 -64.39
CA LEU A 740 -0.26 -40.21 -65.15
C LEU A 740 0.45 -38.91 -65.57
N LEU A 741 -0.31 -37.88 -65.96
CA LEU A 741 0.25 -36.57 -66.34
C LEU A 741 0.84 -35.81 -65.14
N ASN A 742 0.35 -36.08 -63.93
CA ASN A 742 0.83 -35.45 -62.70
C ASN A 742 1.98 -36.22 -62.03
N THR A 743 2.36 -37.39 -62.56
CA THR A 743 3.47 -38.19 -62.04
C THR A 743 4.81 -37.69 -62.60
N GLN A 744 5.69 -37.24 -61.70
CA GLN A 744 7.09 -36.94 -62.04
C GLN A 744 7.86 -38.25 -62.29
N ASP A 745 8.81 -38.23 -63.24
CA ASP A 745 9.63 -39.38 -63.65
C ASP A 745 8.83 -40.58 -64.20
N LEU A 746 7.82 -40.30 -65.02
CA LEU A 746 7.01 -41.30 -65.70
C LEU A 746 7.86 -42.09 -66.71
N GLY A 747 8.05 -43.39 -66.44
CA GLY A 747 8.76 -44.32 -67.31
C GLY A 747 7.82 -45.10 -68.25
N GLN A 748 8.18 -46.34 -68.57
CA GLN A 748 7.42 -47.18 -69.51
C GLN A 748 6.07 -47.63 -68.92
N ILE A 749 5.01 -47.44 -69.69
CA ILE A 749 3.64 -47.90 -69.42
C ILE A 749 3.33 -49.12 -70.31
N LEU A 750 2.98 -50.25 -69.71
CA LEU A 750 2.55 -51.46 -70.42
C LEU A 750 1.06 -51.73 -70.17
N ILE A 751 0.25 -51.68 -71.22
CA ILE A 751 -1.18 -51.96 -71.19
C ILE A 751 -1.41 -53.38 -71.73
N THR A 752 -1.93 -54.27 -70.90
CA THR A 752 -2.22 -55.66 -71.27
C THR A 752 -3.72 -55.92 -71.19
N GLY A 753 -4.33 -56.30 -72.30
CA GLY A 753 -5.73 -56.70 -72.34
C GLY A 753 -5.89 -58.21 -72.15
N HIS A 754 -6.86 -58.60 -71.32
CA HIS A 754 -7.22 -59.99 -71.04
C HIS A 754 -8.67 -60.29 -71.43
N ALA A 755 -8.92 -61.54 -71.80
CA ALA A 755 -10.24 -62.08 -72.11
C ALA A 755 -10.49 -63.34 -71.28
N ASP A 756 -11.77 -63.66 -71.04
CA ASP A 756 -12.13 -64.94 -70.43
C ASP A 756 -11.87 -66.09 -71.43
N PRO A 757 -11.80 -67.35 -70.97
CA PRO A 757 -11.62 -68.50 -71.86
C PRO A 757 -12.90 -68.84 -72.65
N ILE A 758 -13.97 -68.06 -72.56
CA ILE A 758 -15.22 -68.34 -73.26
C ILE A 758 -15.07 -67.91 -74.72
N GLY A 759 -15.08 -68.87 -75.64
CA GLY A 759 -15.03 -68.61 -77.08
C GLY A 759 -13.79 -69.17 -77.75
N ASN A 760 -13.43 -68.60 -78.91
CA ASN A 760 -12.26 -69.02 -79.67
C ASN A 760 -11.02 -68.24 -79.21
N GLU A 761 -9.92 -68.94 -78.92
CA GLU A 761 -8.67 -68.37 -78.43
C GLU A 761 -8.11 -67.27 -79.34
N ALA A 762 -8.12 -67.44 -80.66
CA ALA A 762 -7.65 -66.43 -81.61
C ALA A 762 -8.52 -65.17 -81.60
N VAL A 763 -9.84 -65.34 -81.42
CA VAL A 763 -10.79 -64.22 -81.29
C VAL A 763 -10.57 -63.48 -79.97
N ASN A 764 -10.34 -64.22 -78.89
CA ASN A 764 -10.08 -63.66 -77.56
C ASN A 764 -8.75 -62.89 -77.53
N GLN A 765 -7.72 -63.41 -78.21
CA GLN A 765 -6.44 -62.73 -78.39
C GLN A 765 -6.58 -61.41 -79.15
N GLN A 766 -7.35 -61.42 -80.25
CA GLN A 766 -7.59 -60.20 -81.04
C GLN A 766 -8.43 -59.19 -80.25
N LEU A 767 -9.47 -59.63 -79.55
CA LEU A 767 -10.34 -58.78 -78.74
C LEU A 767 -9.56 -58.13 -77.58
N SER A 768 -8.70 -58.90 -76.90
CA SER A 768 -7.94 -58.39 -75.77
C SER A 768 -6.85 -57.39 -76.23
N LEU A 769 -6.19 -57.65 -77.36
CA LEU A 769 -5.27 -56.68 -77.98
C LEU A 769 -6.01 -55.41 -78.42
N GLN A 770 -7.18 -55.55 -79.02
CA GLN A 770 -7.99 -54.41 -79.48
C GLN A 770 -8.40 -53.52 -78.31
N ARG A 771 -8.80 -54.11 -77.17
CA ARG A 771 -9.11 -53.38 -75.93
C ARG A 771 -7.90 -52.60 -75.42
N ALA A 772 -6.74 -53.24 -75.34
CA ALA A 772 -5.49 -52.59 -74.90
C ALA A 772 -5.09 -51.43 -75.83
N MET A 773 -5.26 -51.60 -77.15
CA MET A 773 -5.01 -50.54 -78.13
C MET A 773 -5.99 -49.38 -78.00
N THR A 774 -7.26 -49.63 -77.74
CA THR A 774 -8.26 -48.58 -77.53
C THR A 774 -7.96 -47.76 -76.28
N VAL A 775 -7.58 -48.40 -75.17
CA VAL A 775 -7.13 -47.70 -73.96
C VAL A 775 -5.88 -46.86 -74.23
N ARG A 776 -4.89 -47.43 -74.95
CA ARG A 776 -3.70 -46.68 -75.39
C ARG A 776 -4.07 -45.44 -76.20
N GLN A 777 -4.95 -45.58 -77.19
CA GLN A 777 -5.39 -44.44 -78.02
C GLN A 777 -6.11 -43.39 -77.18
N TYR A 778 -6.94 -43.82 -76.23
CA TYR A 778 -7.65 -42.92 -75.32
C TYR A 778 -6.68 -42.09 -74.46
N LEU A 779 -5.72 -42.73 -73.80
CA LEU A 779 -4.72 -42.07 -72.96
C LEU A 779 -3.80 -41.13 -73.77
N VAL A 780 -3.41 -41.53 -74.98
CA VAL A 780 -2.66 -40.66 -75.90
C VAL A 780 -3.49 -39.44 -76.29
N GLY A 781 -4.78 -39.61 -76.56
CA GLY A 781 -5.70 -38.51 -76.85
C GLY A 781 -5.89 -37.54 -75.68
N LYS A 782 -5.66 -37.99 -74.43
CA LYS A 782 -5.69 -37.16 -73.21
C LYS A 782 -4.34 -36.51 -72.89
N GLY A 783 -3.30 -36.79 -73.67
CA GLY A 783 -1.99 -36.12 -73.58
C GLY A 783 -0.83 -36.99 -73.08
N VAL A 784 -1.05 -38.27 -72.78
CA VAL A 784 0.05 -39.15 -72.33
C VAL A 784 0.99 -39.48 -73.52
N PRO A 785 2.32 -39.32 -73.40
CA PRO A 785 3.23 -39.53 -74.52
C PRO A 785 3.17 -40.94 -75.11
N ALA A 786 2.87 -41.03 -76.41
CA ALA A 786 2.69 -42.30 -77.11
C ALA A 786 3.94 -43.21 -77.13
N GLY A 787 5.14 -42.63 -76.98
CA GLY A 787 6.42 -43.36 -76.91
C GLY A 787 6.64 -44.09 -75.59
N LEU A 788 5.89 -43.75 -74.53
CA LEU A 788 5.97 -44.41 -73.23
C LEU A 788 4.98 -45.58 -73.12
N ILE A 789 3.95 -45.66 -73.98
CA ILE A 789 2.88 -46.64 -73.88
C ILE A 789 3.04 -47.79 -74.89
N GLU A 790 3.21 -49.00 -74.37
CA GLU A 790 3.16 -50.26 -75.11
C GLU A 790 1.84 -50.99 -74.84
N ALA A 791 1.18 -51.53 -75.88
CA ALA A 791 -0.09 -52.28 -75.72
C ALA A 791 0.07 -53.72 -76.20
N LYS A 792 -0.37 -54.69 -75.39
CA LYS A 792 -0.33 -56.14 -75.66
C LYS A 792 -1.69 -56.79 -75.39
N GLY A 793 -1.99 -57.85 -76.13
CA GLY A 793 -3.10 -58.76 -75.84
C GLY A 793 -2.54 -60.05 -75.26
N ALA A 794 -3.04 -60.46 -74.10
CA ALA A 794 -2.71 -61.74 -73.47
C ALA A 794 -3.80 -62.82 -73.65
N GLY A 795 -4.88 -62.50 -74.36
CA GLY A 795 -5.99 -63.42 -74.61
C GLY A 795 -6.52 -64.02 -73.32
N SER A 796 -6.76 -65.33 -73.34
CA SER A 796 -7.15 -66.12 -72.17
C SER A 796 -5.96 -66.89 -71.54
N GLU A 797 -4.71 -66.57 -71.89
CA GLU A 797 -3.52 -67.30 -71.46
C GLU A 797 -3.15 -67.11 -69.98
N ARG A 798 -3.65 -66.02 -69.36
CA ARG A 798 -3.37 -65.63 -67.97
C ARG A 798 -4.66 -65.37 -67.16
N PRO A 799 -5.43 -66.41 -66.81
CA PRO A 799 -6.64 -66.26 -66.00
C PRO A 799 -6.30 -65.93 -64.54
N LEU A 800 -7.05 -65.01 -63.93
CA LEU A 800 -7.04 -64.75 -62.49
C LEU A 800 -7.91 -65.74 -61.72
N VAL A 801 -9.02 -66.15 -62.33
CA VAL A 801 -10.01 -67.05 -61.72
C VAL A 801 -10.27 -68.22 -62.66
N THR A 802 -10.29 -69.43 -62.11
CA THR A 802 -10.73 -70.63 -62.82
C THR A 802 -12.04 -71.12 -62.20
N CYS A 803 -13.01 -71.49 -63.03
CA CYS A 803 -14.37 -71.83 -62.61
C CYS A 803 -14.77 -73.22 -63.15
N ASP A 804 -15.73 -73.89 -62.51
CA ASP A 804 -16.25 -75.18 -62.98
C ASP A 804 -16.97 -75.01 -64.34
N PRO A 805 -16.53 -75.68 -65.41
CA PRO A 805 -17.15 -75.55 -66.73
C PRO A 805 -18.57 -76.13 -66.82
N ASN A 806 -19.01 -76.95 -65.85
CA ASN A 806 -20.33 -77.60 -65.87
C ASN A 806 -21.46 -76.76 -65.28
N GLN A 807 -21.17 -75.58 -64.71
CA GLN A 807 -22.18 -74.71 -64.15
C GLN A 807 -23.03 -74.02 -65.24
N PRO A 808 -24.27 -73.60 -64.93
CA PRO A 808 -25.12 -72.88 -65.88
C PRO A 808 -24.40 -71.69 -66.52
N ARG A 809 -24.56 -71.50 -67.83
CA ARG A 809 -23.79 -70.52 -68.63
C ARG A 809 -23.79 -69.10 -68.03
N ALA A 810 -24.90 -68.66 -67.45
CA ALA A 810 -25.00 -67.34 -66.79
C ALA A 810 -24.07 -67.23 -65.57
N GLN A 811 -24.05 -68.25 -64.71
CA GLN A 811 -23.17 -68.31 -63.54
C GLN A 811 -21.70 -68.46 -63.94
N LEU A 812 -21.42 -69.17 -65.04
CA LEU A 812 -20.07 -69.30 -65.60
C LEU A 812 -19.51 -67.96 -66.11
N ILE A 813 -20.32 -67.17 -66.80
CA ILE A 813 -19.92 -65.84 -67.31
C ILE A 813 -19.63 -64.87 -66.17
N GLU A 814 -20.43 -64.92 -65.11
CA GLU A 814 -20.26 -64.11 -63.90
C GLU A 814 -19.01 -64.52 -63.11
N CYS A 815 -18.81 -65.83 -62.90
CA CYS A 815 -17.61 -66.35 -62.23
C CYS A 815 -16.32 -66.00 -62.98
N LEU A 816 -16.34 -66.03 -64.32
CA LEU A 816 -15.19 -65.70 -65.17
C LEU A 816 -15.07 -64.18 -65.47
N ALA A 817 -15.98 -63.34 -64.98
CA ALA A 817 -15.94 -61.90 -65.21
C ALA A 817 -14.59 -61.24 -64.85
N PRO A 818 -13.91 -61.59 -63.73
CA PRO A 818 -12.62 -61.00 -63.38
C PRO A 818 -11.51 -61.25 -64.42
N ASN A 819 -11.65 -62.26 -65.29
CA ASN A 819 -10.67 -62.52 -66.35
C ASN A 819 -10.79 -61.52 -67.51
N ARG A 820 -11.94 -60.87 -67.69
CA ARG A 820 -12.14 -59.81 -68.68
C ARG A 820 -11.68 -58.49 -68.06
N ARG A 821 -10.41 -58.13 -68.25
CA ARG A 821 -9.81 -56.91 -67.68
C ARG A 821 -8.74 -56.29 -68.56
N VAL A 822 -8.35 -55.07 -68.26
CA VAL A 822 -7.17 -54.40 -68.82
C VAL A 822 -6.25 -54.03 -67.66
N GLU A 823 -5.02 -54.52 -67.71
CA GLU A 823 -3.97 -54.19 -66.73
C GLU A 823 -3.04 -53.12 -67.31
N ILE A 824 -2.68 -52.13 -66.50
CA ILE A 824 -1.83 -51.01 -66.89
C ILE A 824 -0.67 -50.96 -65.89
N GLU A 825 0.50 -51.40 -66.31
CA GLU A 825 1.72 -51.36 -65.52
C GLU A 825 2.49 -50.07 -65.80
N VAL A 826 2.81 -49.31 -64.77
CA VAL A 826 3.56 -48.06 -64.85
C VAL A 826 4.90 -48.24 -64.15
N LYS A 827 5.99 -48.12 -64.91
CA LYS A 827 7.34 -48.09 -64.38
C LYS A 827 7.79 -46.64 -64.22
N LYS A 828 8.53 -46.33 -63.14
CA LYS A 828 9.23 -45.06 -63.02
C LYS A 828 10.52 -45.10 -63.85
N GLN A 829 10.90 -43.96 -64.42
CA GLN A 829 12.16 -43.80 -65.12
C GLN A 829 13.29 -43.82 -64.07
N GLN A 830 14.27 -44.72 -64.23
CA GLN A 830 15.43 -44.83 -63.33
C GLN A 830 16.42 -43.69 -63.53
#